data_AF-A0A4Y9YHT5-F1
#
_entry.id   AF-A0A4Y9YHT5-F1
#
_cell.length_a   1.000
_cell.length_b   1.000
_cell.length_c   1.000
_cell.angle_alpha   90.00
_cell.angle_beta   90.00
_cell.angle_gamma   90.00
#
_symmetry.space_group_name_H-M   'P 1'
#
loop_
_entity.id
_entity.type
_entity.pdbx_description
1 polymer ?
#
loop_
_entity_poly.entity_id
_entity_poly.type
_entity_poly.pdbx_seq_one_letter_code
_entity_poly.pdbx_strand_id
1 'polypeptide(L)'
;MPSTSGPTLFPVPVSPYLSVSAMPTYTLSLETLGVEMVWDWKMAGACVLAGLALAALCLAGSVYRFCIDQPDRRKSDEGETVVQERKAIASQDREPGEWSPVAFDYPAIEPFNEDIMNVKPIPYRPFKWGEYHVTMGIRSMPWDEWIEVVLLFSSARLRPRGRSLPQLDQHFYEYHKITDFRIRARPNRVIMYHPPQPEIVGSARPAAEELVQELAEFLVRRYHALYAVTRYEKGERSKEGWYSAGQIRTITIVPLNVTYDLETEDPLKVANLLVQEDWAIMMEGTDGQYWLQAGAVCKPGFWRLQDKLGMPLDEIHLSGNVPQFKSKLQLSMSRFFRRMPVDKPVTRNNYFFQVVKQPELQPQDDPAVHVDPTELSWARTMHGFEDKKDFERAALIREETEAETENVADRKSTEPLDPATVFLRTERQTLRRLPKTGAIVFTIRVYQTRVTDLVKEPGVPGRLASSIRGWSEDVAQYKDLFAYKDILQYLDTSHAEQLEKGLVGSQPRNPPSEVFRRRLIGRSIHEAGKPRTQEREPGEWTPATFDYPQLEPCTDELNTIKPIPYRPFRWGEYHVTMGIRNMSWNEWIEIDQNFVAHHRLREHRIRTRGERVVRVHDAQPGIVASGHNAARELVYELAEYLSRRYPDIYHVTRKNKSEKGTYSWYGEGQVQTITIVPLNVTYDLEKEDPMTLSASLIQEDLAIMIEGSDGRYYLQAGAIIIPGSWRLSDKIGMPLDEIHVTGHVPQYERKLHLSMSRFFRRLPLDKPVVRNNYSFQLVHPPLSSTTTDPEIALDPTELAWCRTIHGDEDRDDFERRQSSVPPPEEAAGSAPVDPNEVFLRSERQTLRRLPRTGAVAFTIRVYQTPIMDLAREPGVPGRLACAVRGWSEDVAQYKGVERYKDVLPYLDERHREQVEAGLIKEDDHSSSYPF
;
A
#
# COMPACT_ATOMS: atom_id res chain seq x y z
N MET A 1 -43.60 29.61 27.67
CA MET A 1 -45.09 29.64 27.76
C MET A 1 -45.61 30.36 26.52
N PRO A 2 -46.80 29.98 26.01
CA PRO A 2 -46.88 29.37 24.68
C PRO A 2 -47.44 30.37 23.63
N SER A 3 -47.86 30.03 22.40
CA SER A 3 -48.37 28.78 21.82
C SER A 3 -48.50 28.90 20.28
N THR A 4 -48.48 27.76 19.56
CA THR A 4 -49.38 27.36 18.43
C THR A 4 -49.79 28.37 17.34
N SER A 5 -49.98 28.04 16.05
CA SER A 5 -49.97 26.77 15.29
C SER A 5 -50.21 27.11 13.80
N GLY A 6 -49.72 26.32 12.85
CA GLY A 6 -50.27 26.33 11.48
C GLY A 6 -51.54 25.47 11.39
N PRO A 7 -51.85 24.86 10.23
CA PRO A 7 -51.65 25.31 8.84
C PRO A 7 -52.98 25.22 8.03
N THR A 8 -53.01 25.50 6.71
CA THR A 8 -53.52 24.57 5.64
C THR A 8 -53.73 25.20 4.24
N LEU A 9 -53.36 24.40 3.23
CA LEU A 9 -54.00 24.13 1.92
C LEU A 9 -54.11 25.20 0.78
N PHE A 10 -53.38 24.87 -0.30
CA PHE A 10 -53.65 24.94 -1.77
C PHE A 10 -55.11 25.18 -2.28
N PRO A 11 -55.36 25.61 -3.56
CA PRO A 11 -54.49 25.40 -4.74
C PRO A 11 -54.33 26.55 -5.79
N VAL A 12 -53.43 26.25 -6.75
CA VAL A 12 -53.10 26.85 -8.07
C VAL A 12 -54.36 26.83 -9.00
N PRO A 13 -54.61 27.77 -9.98
CA PRO A 13 -53.83 27.77 -11.24
C PRO A 13 -53.78 28.99 -12.23
N VAL A 14 -52.83 28.86 -13.18
CA VAL A 14 -52.62 29.49 -14.52
C VAL A 14 -52.42 31.02 -14.70
N SER A 15 -51.38 31.35 -15.48
CA SER A 15 -51.02 32.66 -16.06
C SER A 15 -51.83 32.97 -17.35
N PRO A 16 -51.96 34.25 -17.80
CA PRO A 16 -51.09 34.70 -18.91
C PRO A 16 -50.67 36.20 -18.92
N TYR A 17 -49.45 36.42 -19.44
CA TYR A 17 -48.94 37.54 -20.27
C TYR A 17 -48.96 39.04 -19.82
N LEU A 18 -47.72 39.54 -19.61
CA LEU A 18 -47.10 40.79 -20.13
C LEU A 18 -47.89 42.12 -20.18
N SER A 19 -47.41 43.13 -19.43
CA SER A 19 -46.96 44.44 -19.97
C SER A 19 -46.14 45.24 -18.94
N VAL A 20 -45.24 46.12 -19.39
CA VAL A 20 -44.24 46.85 -18.58
C VAL A 20 -44.65 48.31 -18.35
N SER A 21 -44.51 48.83 -17.12
CA SER A 21 -44.26 50.27 -16.86
C SER A 21 -43.87 50.56 -15.41
N ALA A 22 -42.93 51.49 -15.21
CA ALA A 22 -42.54 52.19 -13.97
C ALA A 22 -41.92 51.36 -12.81
N MET A 23 -40.61 51.59 -12.57
CA MET A 23 -39.96 51.26 -11.30
C MET A 23 -40.12 52.41 -10.28
N PRO A 24 -40.36 52.12 -8.99
CA PRO A 24 -40.01 53.01 -7.89
C PRO A 24 -38.60 52.73 -7.37
N THR A 25 -37.81 53.78 -7.13
CA THR A 25 -36.52 53.71 -6.43
C THR A 25 -36.69 53.39 -4.95
N TYR A 26 -35.83 52.52 -4.42
CA TYR A 26 -35.75 52.21 -2.98
C TYR A 26 -34.47 52.80 -2.38
N THR A 27 -34.60 53.54 -1.27
CA THR A 27 -33.47 54.03 -0.47
C THR A 27 -33.24 53.08 0.70
N LEU A 28 -31.99 52.67 0.94
CA LEU A 28 -31.63 51.79 2.05
C LEU A 28 -30.61 52.50 2.96
N SER A 29 -30.98 52.74 4.22
CA SER A 29 -30.08 53.34 5.21
C SER A 29 -29.30 52.25 5.95
N LEU A 30 -28.00 52.46 6.12
CA LEU A 30 -27.09 51.64 6.93
C LEU A 30 -26.39 52.55 7.95
N GLU A 31 -26.89 52.57 9.18
CA GLU A 31 -26.51 53.51 10.23
C GLU A 31 -25.05 53.39 10.73
N THR A 32 -24.29 52.39 10.28
CA THR A 32 -22.91 52.14 10.75
C THR A 32 -21.81 52.90 10.00
N LEU A 33 -22.12 53.65 8.92
CA LEU A 33 -21.10 54.39 8.14
C LEU A 33 -21.47 55.85 7.77
N GLY A 34 -22.66 56.35 8.12
CA GLY A 34 -22.96 57.80 8.07
C GLY A 34 -22.96 58.45 6.67
N VAL A 35 -23.21 57.69 5.59
CA VAL A 35 -23.30 58.20 4.22
C VAL A 35 -24.59 57.72 3.55
N GLU A 36 -25.43 58.65 3.11
CA GLU A 36 -26.57 58.33 2.23
C GLU A 36 -26.10 58.20 0.78
N MET A 37 -26.35 57.05 0.15
CA MET A 37 -26.14 56.84 -1.29
C MET A 37 -27.47 56.64 -2.02
N VAL A 38 -27.76 57.52 -2.97
CA VAL A 38 -28.90 57.38 -3.91
C VAL A 38 -28.43 56.64 -5.16
N TRP A 39 -29.13 55.57 -5.54
CA TRP A 39 -28.79 54.74 -6.71
C TRP A 39 -29.53 55.21 -7.98
N ASP A 40 -28.79 55.56 -9.03
CA ASP A 40 -29.30 55.73 -10.40
C ASP A 40 -28.93 54.51 -11.27
N TRP A 41 -29.94 53.93 -11.92
CA TRP A 41 -29.83 52.77 -12.81
C TRP A 41 -28.89 52.99 -14.00
N LYS A 42 -28.58 54.24 -14.36
CA LYS A 42 -27.59 54.57 -15.41
C LYS A 42 -26.16 54.15 -15.08
N MET A 43 -25.83 53.89 -13.81
CA MET A 43 -24.48 53.44 -13.40
C MET A 43 -24.29 51.91 -13.49
N ALA A 44 -25.33 51.13 -13.80
CA ALA A 44 -25.24 49.67 -13.82
C ALA A 44 -24.17 49.12 -14.77
N GLY A 45 -23.97 49.75 -15.94
CA GLY A 45 -22.92 49.37 -16.89
C GLY A 45 -21.50 49.57 -16.33
N ALA A 46 -21.28 50.64 -15.54
CA ALA A 46 -20.01 50.89 -14.87
C ALA A 46 -19.77 49.88 -13.74
N CYS A 47 -20.81 49.48 -12.99
CA CYS A 47 -20.70 48.43 -11.97
C CYS A 47 -20.45 47.04 -12.57
N VAL A 48 -21.02 46.71 -13.73
CA VAL A 48 -20.73 45.45 -14.44
C VAL A 48 -19.31 45.45 -15.01
N LEU A 49 -18.85 46.57 -15.59
CA LEU A 49 -17.46 46.70 -16.05
C LEU A 49 -16.45 46.70 -14.89
N ALA A 50 -16.76 47.35 -13.77
CA ALA A 50 -15.95 47.30 -12.56
C ALA A 50 -15.95 45.90 -11.93
N GLY A 51 -17.09 45.19 -11.96
CA GLY A 51 -17.20 43.80 -11.50
C GLY A 51 -16.46 42.81 -12.40
N LEU A 52 -16.49 42.99 -13.71
CA LEU A 52 -15.70 42.22 -14.67
C LEU A 52 -14.21 42.56 -14.59
N ALA A 53 -13.85 43.82 -14.32
CA ALA A 53 -12.47 44.23 -14.05
C ALA A 53 -11.98 43.67 -12.71
N LEU A 54 -12.82 43.63 -11.67
CA LEU A 54 -12.50 42.96 -10.39
C LEU A 54 -12.38 41.45 -10.59
N ALA A 55 -13.27 40.82 -11.37
CA ALA A 55 -13.18 39.40 -11.68
C ALA A 55 -11.92 39.09 -12.50
N ALA A 56 -11.56 39.95 -13.46
CA ALA A 56 -10.33 39.85 -14.24
C ALA A 56 -9.08 40.13 -13.39
N LEU A 57 -9.13 41.04 -12.40
CA LEU A 57 -8.05 41.28 -11.44
C LEU A 57 -7.96 40.18 -10.36
N CYS A 58 -9.07 39.53 -10.02
CA CYS A 58 -9.09 38.35 -9.15
C CYS A 58 -8.64 37.09 -9.90
N LEU A 59 -8.93 36.96 -11.20
CA LEU A 59 -8.39 35.90 -12.07
C LEU A 59 -6.91 36.15 -12.36
N ALA A 60 -6.53 37.36 -12.75
CA ALA A 60 -5.12 37.75 -12.91
C ALA A 60 -4.36 37.67 -11.58
N GLY A 61 -4.98 38.02 -10.45
CA GLY A 61 -4.40 37.87 -9.11
C GLY A 61 -4.34 36.42 -8.62
N SER A 62 -5.28 35.56 -9.05
CA SER A 62 -5.22 34.11 -8.81
C SER A 62 -4.18 33.44 -9.69
N VAL A 63 -4.04 33.85 -10.96
CA VAL A 63 -2.99 33.40 -11.87
C VAL A 63 -1.63 33.95 -11.41
N TYR A 64 -1.54 35.20 -10.96
CA TYR A 64 -0.33 35.80 -10.41
C TYR A 64 0.07 35.12 -9.10
N ARG A 65 -0.86 34.79 -8.19
CA ARG A 65 -0.56 33.91 -7.05
C ARG A 65 -0.19 32.49 -7.49
N PHE A 66 -0.82 31.94 -8.52
CA PHE A 66 -0.45 30.62 -9.05
C PHE A 66 0.91 30.62 -9.76
N CYS A 67 1.42 31.78 -10.18
CA CYS A 67 2.70 31.96 -10.87
C CYS A 67 3.82 32.58 -10.02
N ILE A 68 3.50 33.22 -8.88
CA ILE A 68 4.45 33.95 -8.00
C ILE A 68 4.44 33.39 -6.55
N ASP A 69 3.34 32.76 -6.11
CA ASP A 69 3.22 32.06 -4.82
C ASP A 69 3.39 30.53 -4.99
N GLN A 70 3.91 30.08 -6.14
CA GLN A 70 4.69 28.84 -6.20
C GLN A 70 6.03 29.15 -5.51
N PRO A 71 6.31 28.62 -4.30
CA PRO A 71 7.67 28.69 -3.80
C PRO A 71 8.56 27.98 -4.82
N ASP A 72 9.61 28.66 -5.28
CA ASP A 72 10.49 28.20 -6.35
C ASP A 72 11.17 26.89 -5.95
N ARG A 73 10.49 25.76 -6.20
CA ARG A 73 11.02 24.39 -6.09
C ARG A 73 11.93 24.06 -7.27
N ARG A 74 12.79 25.01 -7.64
CA ARG A 74 14.19 24.63 -7.84
C ARG A 74 14.61 23.81 -6.63
N LYS A 75 14.94 22.56 -6.88
CA LYS A 75 15.79 21.80 -5.97
C LYS A 75 17.07 22.61 -5.84
N SER A 76 17.29 23.27 -4.70
CA SER A 76 18.66 23.38 -4.21
C SER A 76 19.13 21.95 -3.95
N ASP A 77 20.37 21.63 -4.29
CA ASP A 77 20.90 20.27 -4.12
C ASP A 77 20.82 19.81 -2.65
N GLU A 78 20.84 20.77 -1.70
CA GLU A 78 20.58 20.60 -0.27
C GLU A 78 19.21 19.96 0.05
N GLY A 79 18.16 20.29 -0.70
CA GLY A 79 16.82 19.77 -0.48
C GLY A 79 16.64 18.32 -0.92
N GLU A 80 17.38 17.88 -1.94
CA GLU A 80 17.35 16.50 -2.40
C GLU A 80 18.27 15.60 -1.57
N THR A 81 19.43 16.09 -1.12
CA THR A 81 20.26 15.40 -0.11
C THR A 81 19.49 15.18 1.19
N VAL A 82 18.80 16.18 1.74
CA VAL A 82 18.04 16.01 3.00
C VAL A 82 16.87 15.02 2.85
N VAL A 83 16.23 14.93 1.67
CA VAL A 83 15.15 13.93 1.43
C VAL A 83 15.72 12.53 1.14
N GLN A 84 16.92 12.42 0.57
CA GLN A 84 17.63 11.15 0.41
C GLN A 84 18.22 10.65 1.75
N GLU A 85 18.82 11.51 2.57
CA GLU A 85 19.25 11.19 3.94
C GLU A 85 18.08 10.74 4.82
N ARG A 86 16.93 11.45 4.79
CA ARG A 86 15.70 11.01 5.49
C ARG A 86 15.20 9.64 5.03
N LYS A 87 15.47 9.22 3.78
CA LYS A 87 15.21 7.84 3.33
C LYS A 87 16.28 6.85 3.78
N ALA A 88 17.55 7.24 3.80
CA ALA A 88 18.66 6.38 4.22
C ALA A 88 18.54 5.96 5.71
N ILE A 89 18.14 6.89 6.58
CA ILE A 89 17.95 6.62 8.02
C ILE A 89 16.85 5.56 8.28
N ALA A 90 15.89 5.41 7.36
CA ALA A 90 14.82 4.41 7.48
C ALA A 90 15.24 2.98 7.06
N SER A 91 16.42 2.81 6.45
CA SER A 91 16.84 1.54 5.84
C SER A 91 18.27 1.11 6.20
N GLN A 92 18.82 1.60 7.31
CA GLN A 92 20.09 1.06 7.81
C GLN A 92 19.91 -0.41 8.18
N ASP A 93 20.76 -1.27 7.60
CA ASP A 93 21.07 -2.59 8.12
C ASP A 93 21.90 -2.40 9.40
N ARG A 94 21.23 -1.93 10.46
CA ARG A 94 21.79 -1.78 11.80
C ARG A 94 21.73 -3.11 12.53
N GLU A 95 22.74 -3.34 13.37
CA GLU A 95 22.77 -4.51 14.24
C GLU A 95 21.54 -4.53 15.17
N PRO A 96 20.96 -5.71 15.43
CA PRO A 96 19.86 -5.86 16.36
C PRO A 96 20.15 -5.25 17.74
N GLY A 97 19.15 -4.60 18.32
CA GLY A 97 19.24 -3.97 19.64
C GLY A 97 19.92 -2.59 19.68
N GLU A 98 20.68 -2.21 18.64
CA GLU A 98 21.31 -0.89 18.59
C GLU A 98 20.40 0.16 17.93
N TRP A 99 20.34 1.36 18.52
CA TRP A 99 19.67 2.52 17.94
C TRP A 99 20.50 3.79 18.15
N SER A 100 20.79 4.51 17.06
CA SER A 100 21.38 5.84 17.10
C SER A 100 20.27 6.91 17.04
N PRO A 101 20.25 7.91 17.93
CA PRO A 101 19.28 9.01 17.90
C PRO A 101 19.21 9.69 16.53
N VAL A 102 17.99 9.84 16.01
CA VAL A 102 17.72 10.43 14.70
C VAL A 102 17.26 11.88 14.82
N ALA A 103 17.91 12.79 14.09
CA ALA A 103 17.40 14.14 13.89
C ALA A 103 16.07 14.09 13.13
N PHE A 104 14.96 14.37 13.82
CA PHE A 104 13.62 14.33 13.24
C PHE A 104 13.02 15.73 13.12
N ASP A 105 12.63 16.07 11.90
CA ASP A 105 11.93 17.30 11.55
C ASP A 105 10.43 17.04 11.54
N TYR A 106 9.83 17.38 12.67
CA TYR A 106 8.45 17.15 13.02
C TYR A 106 7.49 18.07 12.22
N PRO A 107 6.41 17.54 11.62
CA PRO A 107 5.44 18.34 10.88
C PRO A 107 4.78 19.47 11.70
N ALA A 108 4.35 20.51 10.99
CA ALA A 108 3.56 21.59 11.57
C ALA A 108 2.17 21.08 12.01
N ILE A 109 1.68 21.56 13.15
CA ILE A 109 0.39 21.17 13.73
C ILE A 109 -0.63 22.29 13.57
N GLU A 110 -1.81 21.95 13.06
CA GLU A 110 -2.98 22.83 13.05
C GLU A 110 -3.57 22.93 14.47
N PRO A 111 -3.69 24.13 15.08
CA PRO A 111 -4.34 24.29 16.38
C PRO A 111 -5.84 23.97 16.32
N PHE A 112 -6.33 23.27 17.33
CA PHE A 112 -7.75 23.05 17.58
C PHE A 112 -8.26 24.15 18.52
N ASN A 113 -9.22 24.95 18.06
CA ASN A 113 -9.71 26.16 18.75
C ASN A 113 -11.10 25.99 19.39
N GLU A 114 -11.72 24.82 19.28
CA GLU A 114 -13.04 24.55 19.87
C GLU A 114 -12.89 23.88 21.24
N ASP A 115 -13.86 24.09 22.13
CA ASP A 115 -13.92 23.38 23.42
C ASP A 115 -14.27 21.91 23.20
N ILE A 116 -13.44 21.01 23.74
CA ILE A 116 -13.61 19.55 23.68
C ILE A 116 -14.97 19.08 24.23
N MET A 117 -15.62 19.83 25.14
CA MET A 117 -16.96 19.52 25.63
C MET A 117 -18.05 19.64 24.56
N ASN A 118 -17.81 20.39 23.50
CA ASN A 118 -18.71 20.48 22.34
C ASN A 118 -18.37 19.44 21.26
N VAL A 119 -17.24 18.74 21.38
CA VAL A 119 -16.81 17.70 20.45
C VAL A 119 -17.57 16.40 20.74
N LYS A 120 -18.49 16.07 19.84
CA LYS A 120 -19.18 14.78 19.87
C LYS A 120 -18.19 13.64 19.55
N PRO A 121 -18.23 12.51 20.28
CA PRO A 121 -17.38 11.35 20.03
C PRO A 121 -17.58 10.83 18.61
N ILE A 122 -16.49 10.70 17.87
CA ILE A 122 -16.54 10.24 16.48
C ILE A 122 -16.63 8.70 16.49
N PRO A 123 -17.75 8.08 16.07
CA PRO A 123 -17.94 6.65 16.30
C PRO A 123 -17.01 5.82 15.39
N TYR A 124 -16.04 5.12 15.98
CA TYR A 124 -15.14 4.27 15.22
C TYR A 124 -15.86 2.97 14.79
N ARG A 125 -15.87 2.69 13.48
CA ARG A 125 -16.61 1.57 12.85
C ARG A 125 -15.70 0.82 11.87
N PRO A 126 -14.78 -0.05 12.35
CA PRO A 126 -13.74 -0.66 11.50
C PRO A 126 -14.22 -1.81 10.59
N PHE A 127 -15.44 -2.31 10.82
CA PHE A 127 -16.05 -3.47 10.15
C PHE A 127 -16.75 -3.11 8.83
N LYS A 128 -16.84 -4.08 7.91
CA LYS A 128 -17.34 -3.90 6.53
C LYS A 128 -18.22 -5.08 6.11
N TRP A 129 -19.04 -4.86 5.07
CA TRP A 129 -19.73 -5.95 4.37
C TRP A 129 -18.73 -6.93 3.73
N GLY A 130 -18.98 -8.24 3.86
CA GLY A 130 -18.22 -9.32 3.25
C GLY A 130 -17.32 -10.10 4.22
N GLU A 131 -16.42 -10.92 3.65
CA GLU A 131 -15.52 -11.80 4.39
C GLU A 131 -14.54 -11.05 5.29
N TYR A 132 -14.21 -11.65 6.44
CA TYR A 132 -13.15 -11.19 7.32
C TYR A 132 -11.86 -11.93 7.00
N HIS A 133 -10.74 -11.21 7.00
CA HIS A 133 -9.42 -11.79 6.76
C HIS A 133 -8.46 -11.43 7.89
N VAL A 134 -7.86 -12.46 8.50
CA VAL A 134 -6.73 -12.30 9.42
C VAL A 134 -5.54 -11.73 8.65
N THR A 135 -5.27 -10.45 8.90
CA THR A 135 -4.16 -9.68 8.33
C THR A 135 -3.64 -8.73 9.41
N MET A 136 -2.45 -8.13 9.23
CA MET A 136 -1.96 -7.13 10.18
C MET A 136 -2.89 -5.91 10.32
N GLY A 137 -3.72 -5.63 9.29
CA GLY A 137 -4.70 -4.53 9.29
C GLY A 137 -4.09 -3.13 9.18
N ILE A 138 -2.76 -3.05 9.01
CA ILE A 138 -1.95 -1.84 9.00
C ILE A 138 -2.31 -0.94 7.82
N ARG A 139 -2.42 0.37 8.08
CA ARG A 139 -2.52 1.45 7.09
C ARG A 139 -1.58 2.58 7.49
N SER A 140 -0.92 3.19 6.52
CA SER A 140 -0.24 4.47 6.76
C SER A 140 -1.25 5.50 7.23
N MET A 141 -0.86 6.31 8.21
CA MET A 141 -1.58 7.53 8.58
C MET A 141 -0.62 8.72 8.47
N PRO A 142 -1.12 9.95 8.27
CA PRO A 142 -0.36 11.17 8.53
C PRO A 142 0.23 11.20 9.94
N TRP A 143 1.29 11.97 10.13
CA TRP A 143 2.06 11.94 11.37
C TRP A 143 1.30 12.56 12.56
N ASP A 144 0.64 13.68 12.30
CA ASP A 144 -0.28 14.37 13.21
C ASP A 144 -1.52 13.52 13.54
N GLU A 145 -1.90 12.59 12.65
CA GLU A 145 -2.96 11.62 12.93
C GLU A 145 -2.58 10.55 13.97
N TRP A 146 -1.42 10.56 14.63
CA TRP A 146 -1.12 9.52 15.64
C TRP A 146 -2.16 9.44 16.78
N ILE A 147 -2.84 10.53 17.09
CA ILE A 147 -4.00 10.57 18.01
C ILE A 147 -5.36 10.63 17.25
N GLU A 148 -5.40 10.85 15.92
CA GLU A 148 -6.63 11.27 15.18
C GLU A 148 -7.49 10.20 14.48
N VAL A 149 -8.80 10.47 14.44
CA VAL A 149 -9.79 9.71 13.67
C VAL A 149 -10.21 10.42 12.39
N VAL A 150 -9.55 10.14 11.26
CA VAL A 150 -10.19 10.35 9.96
C VAL A 150 -11.12 9.18 9.62
N LEU A 151 -12.43 9.39 9.78
CA LEU A 151 -13.45 8.46 9.28
C LEU A 151 -13.38 8.31 7.75
N LEU A 152 -12.68 7.27 7.28
CA LEU A 152 -12.62 6.86 5.86
C LEU A 152 -13.95 6.31 5.29
N PHE A 153 -15.03 6.30 6.07
CA PHE A 153 -16.34 5.77 5.68
C PHE A 153 -17.52 6.62 6.20
N SER A 154 -17.59 7.88 5.77
CA SER A 154 -18.89 8.55 5.54
C SER A 154 -18.91 9.11 4.12
N SER A 155 -20.11 9.30 3.56
CA SER A 155 -20.36 9.74 2.18
C SER A 155 -19.47 10.92 1.75
N ALA A 156 -18.68 10.71 0.68
CA ALA A 156 -17.72 11.67 0.13
C ALA A 156 -18.38 12.86 -0.63
N ARG A 157 -19.53 13.36 -0.15
CA ARG A 157 -20.27 14.49 -0.72
C ARG A 157 -20.45 15.68 0.23
N LEU A 158 -20.00 15.57 1.49
CA LEU A 158 -20.17 16.61 2.51
C LEU A 158 -18.92 16.79 3.40
N ARG A 159 -17.74 17.00 2.79
CA ARG A 159 -16.59 17.60 3.50
C ARG A 159 -15.90 18.66 2.67
N PRO A 160 -15.64 19.87 3.21
CA PRO A 160 -14.61 20.73 2.65
C PRO A 160 -13.25 20.03 2.78
N ARG A 161 -12.38 20.19 1.77
CA ARG A 161 -10.99 19.69 1.83
C ARG A 161 -10.24 20.44 2.95
N GLY A 162 -9.52 19.71 3.81
CA GLY A 162 -8.53 20.29 4.72
C GLY A 162 -9.04 20.84 6.05
N ARG A 163 -9.85 20.08 6.81
CA ARG A 163 -9.99 20.29 8.27
C ARG A 163 -9.66 18.99 9.00
N SER A 164 -8.71 19.06 9.93
CA SER A 164 -8.41 18.00 10.88
C SER A 164 -9.60 17.80 11.85
N LEU A 165 -9.85 16.55 12.24
CA LEU A 165 -10.88 16.21 13.21
C LEU A 165 -10.29 16.20 14.64
N PRO A 166 -11.08 16.56 15.66
CA PRO A 166 -10.65 16.41 17.03
C PRO A 166 -10.46 14.94 17.42
N GLN A 167 -9.48 14.74 18.27
CA GLN A 167 -8.96 13.45 18.73
C GLN A 167 -9.42 13.15 20.15
N LEU A 168 -9.41 14.19 21.00
CA LEU A 168 -10.09 14.23 22.28
C LEU A 168 -11.55 14.67 22.08
N ASP A 169 -12.47 14.00 22.75
CA ASP A 169 -13.91 14.28 22.70
C ASP A 169 -14.48 14.65 24.07
N GLN A 170 -15.77 14.95 24.13
CA GLN A 170 -16.50 15.28 25.36
C GLN A 170 -16.36 14.21 26.48
N HIS A 171 -15.95 12.98 26.18
CA HIS A 171 -15.69 11.93 27.17
C HIS A 171 -14.27 11.99 27.75
N PHE A 172 -13.44 12.99 27.41
CA PHE A 172 -12.09 13.13 27.92
C PHE A 172 -12.04 13.06 29.46
N TYR A 173 -12.89 13.84 30.14
CA TYR A 173 -12.93 13.90 31.60
C TYR A 173 -13.40 12.59 32.25
N GLU A 174 -14.31 11.86 31.60
CA GLU A 174 -14.74 10.53 32.04
C GLU A 174 -13.59 9.53 31.95
N TYR A 175 -12.90 9.49 30.80
CA TYR A 175 -11.74 8.63 30.58
C TYR A 175 -10.58 8.96 31.53
N HIS A 176 -10.33 10.25 31.78
CA HIS A 176 -9.34 10.72 32.74
C HIS A 176 -9.67 10.25 34.17
N LYS A 177 -10.93 10.41 34.61
CA LYS A 177 -11.41 9.95 35.93
C LYS A 177 -11.25 8.42 36.08
N ILE A 178 -11.59 7.66 35.05
CA ILE A 178 -11.45 6.19 35.02
C ILE A 178 -9.98 5.79 35.06
N THR A 179 -9.11 6.41 34.25
CA THR A 179 -7.65 6.21 34.28
C THR A 179 -7.07 6.52 35.66
N ASP A 180 -7.32 7.70 36.22
CA ASP A 180 -6.78 8.12 37.52
C ASP A 180 -7.22 7.18 38.66
N PHE A 181 -8.50 6.83 38.72
CA PHE A 181 -8.98 5.83 39.67
C PHE A 181 -8.27 4.49 39.50
N ARG A 182 -8.08 4.02 38.26
CA ARG A 182 -7.42 2.75 37.97
C ARG A 182 -5.95 2.75 38.38
N ILE A 183 -5.24 3.84 38.10
CA ILE A 183 -3.85 4.07 38.51
C ILE A 183 -3.74 4.06 40.03
N ARG A 184 -4.63 4.76 40.75
CA ARG A 184 -4.62 4.81 42.23
C ARG A 184 -4.99 3.46 42.86
N ALA A 185 -5.90 2.71 42.26
CA ALA A 185 -6.34 1.41 42.77
C ALA A 185 -5.31 0.29 42.55
N ARG A 186 -4.58 0.28 41.43
CA ARG A 186 -3.65 -0.80 41.07
C ARG A 186 -2.35 -0.30 40.39
N PRO A 187 -1.57 0.60 41.02
CA PRO A 187 -0.45 1.29 40.37
C PRO A 187 0.55 0.31 39.75
N ASN A 188 1.02 -0.67 40.53
CA ASN A 188 2.05 -1.65 40.14
C ASN A 188 1.56 -2.76 39.20
N ARG A 189 0.38 -2.61 38.57
CA ARG A 189 -0.19 -3.58 37.61
C ARG A 189 -0.65 -2.97 36.30
N VAL A 190 -1.04 -1.68 36.33
CA VAL A 190 -1.47 -0.95 35.13
C VAL A 190 -0.40 -0.05 34.58
N ILE A 191 0.56 0.42 35.40
CA ILE A 191 1.78 1.09 34.95
C ILE A 191 2.95 0.19 35.36
N MET A 192 3.72 -0.29 34.38
CA MET A 192 4.83 -1.20 34.64
C MET A 192 5.98 -0.96 33.66
N TYR A 193 7.19 -1.12 34.17
CA TYR A 193 8.43 -1.22 33.41
C TYR A 193 9.04 -2.58 33.71
N HIS A 194 9.49 -3.29 32.68
CA HIS A 194 10.21 -4.53 32.88
C HIS A 194 11.61 -4.22 33.45
N PRO A 195 12.15 -5.02 34.39
CA PRO A 195 13.55 -4.91 34.79
C PRO A 195 14.49 -5.18 33.59
N PRO A 196 15.75 -4.71 33.63
CA PRO A 196 16.72 -4.97 32.56
C PRO A 196 16.83 -6.46 32.22
N GLN A 197 16.76 -6.78 30.94
CA GLN A 197 16.92 -8.12 30.37
C GLN A 197 18.25 -8.20 29.59
N PRO A 198 18.99 -9.33 29.63
CA PRO A 198 20.20 -9.52 28.83
C PRO A 198 20.04 -9.25 27.34
N GLU A 199 18.85 -9.51 26.80
CA GLU A 199 18.50 -9.40 25.39
C GLU A 199 18.22 -7.95 24.95
N ILE A 200 18.03 -7.00 25.88
CA ILE A 200 17.64 -5.61 25.59
C ILE A 200 18.74 -4.63 25.96
N VAL A 201 19.16 -3.82 24.99
CA VAL A 201 20.10 -2.72 25.24
C VAL A 201 19.35 -1.55 25.90
N GLY A 202 19.67 -1.26 27.16
CA GLY A 202 19.16 -0.10 27.89
C GLY A 202 17.91 -0.38 28.73
N SER A 203 16.98 0.59 28.75
CA SER A 203 15.76 0.53 29.56
C SER A 203 14.61 1.27 28.86
N ALA A 204 13.37 0.85 29.10
CA ALA A 204 12.18 1.53 28.59
C ALA A 204 11.86 2.86 29.28
N ARG A 205 12.52 3.19 30.40
CA ARG A 205 12.27 4.46 31.10
C ARG A 205 12.64 5.70 30.25
N PRO A 206 13.84 5.81 29.67
CA PRO A 206 14.15 6.86 28.68
C PRO A 206 13.16 6.96 27.52
N ALA A 207 12.62 5.84 27.02
CA ALA A 207 11.63 5.85 25.95
C ALA A 207 10.27 6.41 26.42
N ALA A 208 9.91 6.19 27.68
CA ALA A 208 8.73 6.82 28.27
C ALA A 208 8.92 8.32 28.55
N GLU A 209 10.13 8.74 28.96
CA GLU A 209 10.52 10.14 29.14
C GLU A 209 10.50 10.90 27.81
N GLU A 210 10.98 10.29 26.72
CA GLU A 210 10.84 10.82 25.37
C GLU A 210 9.36 10.91 24.93
N LEU A 211 8.58 9.84 25.13
CA LEU A 211 7.16 9.80 24.79
C LEU A 211 6.37 10.92 25.47
N VAL A 212 6.50 11.09 26.79
CA VAL A 212 5.71 12.10 27.51
C VAL A 212 6.09 13.52 27.11
N GLN A 213 7.36 13.77 26.77
CA GLN A 213 7.83 15.07 26.28
C GLN A 213 7.26 15.39 24.89
N GLU A 214 7.34 14.45 23.94
CA GLU A 214 6.74 14.64 22.61
C GLU A 214 5.21 14.76 22.66
N LEU A 215 4.56 14.03 23.56
CA LEU A 215 3.12 14.09 23.77
C LEU A 215 2.69 15.43 24.37
N ALA A 216 3.33 15.89 25.45
CA ALA A 216 3.04 17.17 26.09
C ALA A 216 3.22 18.34 25.12
N GLU A 217 4.29 18.28 24.31
CA GLU A 217 4.53 19.17 23.18
C GLU A 217 3.37 19.12 22.17
N PHE A 218 2.99 17.95 21.65
CA PHE A 218 1.90 17.80 20.67
C PHE A 218 0.59 18.39 21.21
N LEU A 219 0.26 18.08 22.46
CA LEU A 219 -0.97 18.50 23.12
C LEU A 219 -1.03 20.01 23.35
N VAL A 220 0.06 20.68 23.75
CA VAL A 220 0.01 22.15 23.93
C VAL A 220 -0.10 22.90 22.59
N ARG A 221 0.37 22.33 21.47
CA ARG A 221 0.19 22.94 20.13
C ARG A 221 -1.18 22.67 19.54
N ARG A 222 -1.67 21.44 19.67
CA ARG A 222 -2.97 21.02 19.15
C ARG A 222 -4.12 21.54 20.01
N TYR A 223 -4.04 21.38 21.33
CA TYR A 223 -5.11 21.68 22.30
C TYR A 223 -4.68 22.76 23.30
N HIS A 224 -4.15 23.87 22.80
CA HIS A 224 -3.69 25.02 23.60
C HIS A 224 -4.75 25.61 24.58
N ALA A 225 -6.04 25.37 24.35
CA ALA A 225 -7.12 25.75 25.27
C ALA A 225 -7.31 24.76 26.44
N LEU A 226 -6.87 23.51 26.29
CA LEU A 226 -7.00 22.44 27.29
C LEU A 226 -5.71 22.26 28.11
N TYR A 227 -4.54 22.51 27.52
CA TYR A 227 -3.24 22.34 28.18
C TYR A 227 -2.43 23.64 28.21
N ALA A 228 -1.88 23.95 29.38
CA ALA A 228 -0.82 24.94 29.56
C ALA A 228 0.48 24.25 29.98
N VAL A 229 1.65 24.86 29.74
CA VAL A 229 2.95 24.28 30.09
C VAL A 229 3.89 25.29 30.72
N THR A 230 4.79 24.83 31.58
CA THR A 230 6.01 25.56 31.97
C THR A 230 7.23 24.89 31.32
N ARG A 231 8.28 25.68 31.06
CA ARG A 231 9.51 25.22 30.38
C ARG A 231 10.74 25.60 31.21
N TYR A 232 11.81 24.83 31.09
CA TYR A 232 13.12 25.21 31.65
C TYR A 232 13.71 26.41 30.89
N GLU A 233 14.60 27.16 31.53
CA GLU A 233 15.25 28.30 30.89
C GLU A 233 16.22 27.85 29.77
N LYS A 234 16.44 28.74 28.80
CA LYS A 234 17.11 28.42 27.54
C LYS A 234 18.63 28.29 27.72
N GLY A 235 19.07 27.13 28.23
CA GLY A 235 20.48 26.78 28.35
C GLY A 235 20.81 25.64 29.31
N GLU A 236 19.87 25.19 30.15
CA GLU A 236 20.18 24.26 31.25
C GLU A 236 20.34 22.78 30.83
N ARG A 237 19.72 22.34 29.71
CA ARG A 237 19.90 21.01 29.08
C ARG A 237 19.83 21.13 27.54
N SER A 238 20.35 20.13 26.83
CA SER A 238 20.86 20.25 25.44
C SER A 238 19.83 20.48 24.33
N LYS A 239 20.33 20.88 23.15
CA LYS A 239 19.56 21.33 21.97
C LYS A 239 19.36 20.20 20.96
N GLU A 240 18.13 20.04 20.46
CA GLU A 240 17.71 19.79 19.06
C GLU A 240 16.25 19.29 18.99
N GLY A 241 15.58 19.42 17.83
CA GLY A 241 14.15 19.12 17.64
C GLY A 241 13.20 20.23 18.11
N TRP A 242 11.94 19.89 18.42
CA TRP A 242 10.91 20.84 18.91
C TRP A 242 11.32 21.65 20.15
N TYR A 243 12.29 21.14 20.90
CA TYR A 243 12.80 21.70 22.16
C TYR A 243 13.63 22.99 22.00
N SER A 244 13.62 23.63 20.83
CA SER A 244 14.21 24.96 20.60
C SER A 244 13.67 26.07 21.52
N ALA A 245 12.46 25.87 22.06
CA ALA A 245 11.79 26.70 23.07
C ALA A 245 12.12 26.32 24.52
N GLY A 246 13.01 25.34 24.77
CA GLY A 246 13.26 24.74 26.08
C GLY A 246 12.33 23.55 26.38
N GLN A 247 12.84 22.53 27.07
CA GLN A 247 12.08 21.32 27.42
C GLN A 247 10.89 21.66 28.34
N ILE A 248 9.77 20.92 28.22
CA ILE A 248 8.61 21.09 29.09
C ILE A 248 8.95 20.52 30.47
N ARG A 249 8.76 21.35 31.51
CA ARG A 249 8.91 20.97 32.91
C ARG A 249 7.60 20.48 33.48
N THR A 250 6.54 21.28 33.39
CA THR A 250 5.21 20.90 33.84
C THR A 250 4.16 21.08 32.75
N ILE A 251 3.11 20.28 32.81
CA ILE A 251 1.91 20.41 31.97
C ILE A 251 0.67 20.42 32.86
N THR A 252 -0.22 21.37 32.60
CA THR A 252 -1.45 21.61 33.35
C THR A 252 -2.66 21.33 32.47
N ILE A 253 -3.57 20.45 32.91
CA ILE A 253 -4.90 20.31 32.31
C ILE A 253 -5.76 21.44 32.86
N VAL A 254 -5.90 22.52 32.07
CA VAL A 254 -6.42 23.81 32.53
C VAL A 254 -7.81 23.71 33.17
N PRO A 255 -8.80 23.02 32.58
CA PRO A 255 -10.16 22.94 33.16
C PRO A 255 -10.25 22.05 34.40
N LEU A 256 -9.28 21.15 34.62
CA LEU A 256 -9.18 20.35 35.85
C LEU A 256 -8.35 21.03 36.95
N ASN A 257 -7.57 22.06 36.59
CA ASN A 257 -6.55 22.68 37.45
C ASN A 257 -5.56 21.66 38.05
N VAL A 258 -5.25 20.59 37.30
CA VAL A 258 -4.27 19.57 37.69
C VAL A 258 -2.99 19.79 36.89
N THR A 259 -1.85 19.87 37.59
CA THR A 259 -0.52 20.06 37.00
C THR A 259 0.35 18.85 37.31
N TYR A 260 1.00 18.31 36.27
CA TYR A 260 1.97 17.22 36.36
C TYR A 260 3.37 17.75 36.08
N ASP A 261 4.36 17.29 36.85
CA ASP A 261 5.78 17.60 36.64
C ASP A 261 6.47 16.42 35.93
N LEU A 262 7.04 16.69 34.75
CA LEU A 262 7.56 15.67 33.82
C LEU A 262 8.95 15.13 34.19
N GLU A 263 9.59 15.67 35.24
CA GLU A 263 10.87 15.18 35.76
C GLU A 263 10.68 14.31 37.01
N THR A 264 9.69 14.64 37.85
CA THR A 264 9.46 13.98 39.14
C THR A 264 8.35 12.93 39.14
N GLU A 265 7.35 13.04 38.27
CA GLU A 265 6.30 12.02 38.14
C GLU A 265 6.66 10.92 37.14
N ASP A 266 5.95 9.79 37.25
CA ASP A 266 6.14 8.68 36.33
C ASP A 266 5.70 9.06 34.89
N PRO A 267 6.57 8.95 33.88
CA PRO A 267 6.26 9.40 32.52
C PRO A 267 5.06 8.68 31.88
N LEU A 268 4.90 7.37 32.13
CA LEU A 268 3.78 6.59 31.59
C LEU A 268 2.47 6.87 32.33
N LYS A 269 2.53 7.13 33.64
CA LYS A 269 1.39 7.66 34.42
C LYS A 269 0.88 8.96 33.81
N VAL A 270 1.77 9.94 33.61
CA VAL A 270 1.39 11.25 33.07
C VAL A 270 0.89 11.12 31.63
N ALA A 271 1.57 10.33 30.79
CA ALA A 271 1.12 10.11 29.40
C ALA A 271 -0.29 9.49 29.30
N ASN A 272 -0.69 8.55 30.18
CA ASN A 272 -2.05 8.00 30.17
C ASN A 272 -3.09 9.01 30.72
N LEU A 273 -2.71 9.86 31.69
CA LEU A 273 -3.60 10.90 32.24
C LEU A 273 -3.81 12.09 31.29
N LEU A 274 -2.85 12.36 30.41
CA LEU A 274 -2.94 13.45 29.44
C LEU A 274 -3.90 13.17 28.28
N VAL A 275 -4.21 11.92 27.94
CA VAL A 275 -5.05 11.56 26.77
C VAL A 275 -6.11 10.50 27.10
N GLN A 276 -6.79 10.00 26.06
CA GLN A 276 -7.82 8.97 26.18
C GLN A 276 -7.31 7.54 25.92
N GLU A 277 -6.14 7.39 25.30
CA GLU A 277 -5.46 6.12 25.00
C GLU A 277 -4.82 5.40 26.19
N ASP A 278 -4.57 4.10 26.01
CA ASP A 278 -3.52 3.35 26.71
C ASP A 278 -2.22 3.28 25.87
N TRP A 279 -1.11 3.01 26.55
CA TRP A 279 0.25 3.04 26.00
C TRP A 279 1.01 1.73 26.26
N ALA A 280 1.76 1.26 25.26
CA ALA A 280 2.75 0.20 25.40
C ALA A 280 4.03 0.56 24.64
N ILE A 281 5.20 0.22 25.20
CA ILE A 281 6.52 0.49 24.65
C ILE A 281 7.18 -0.83 24.27
N MET A 282 7.44 -0.98 22.97
CA MET A 282 8.14 -2.12 22.38
C MET A 282 9.59 -1.72 22.06
N MET A 283 10.57 -2.41 22.60
CA MET A 283 12.00 -2.19 22.30
C MET A 283 12.57 -3.35 21.49
N GLU A 284 13.57 -3.07 20.64
CA GLU A 284 14.27 -4.11 19.88
C GLU A 284 15.35 -4.76 20.74
N GLY A 285 15.43 -6.08 20.72
CA GLY A 285 16.50 -6.85 21.35
C GLY A 285 17.66 -7.15 20.42
N THR A 286 18.76 -7.63 21.00
CA THR A 286 19.95 -8.13 20.30
C THR A 286 19.67 -9.38 19.46
N ASP A 287 18.48 -9.97 19.58
CA ASP A 287 17.95 -11.04 18.74
C ASP A 287 17.15 -10.53 17.53
N GLY A 288 16.92 -9.21 17.44
CA GLY A 288 16.16 -8.55 16.37
C GLY A 288 14.65 -8.66 16.55
N GLN A 289 14.19 -9.20 17.68
CA GLN A 289 12.78 -9.23 18.05
C GLN A 289 12.39 -7.96 18.81
N TYR A 290 11.09 -7.70 18.86
CA TYR A 290 10.55 -6.57 19.62
C TYR A 290 9.88 -7.09 20.88
N TRP A 291 10.23 -6.51 22.03
CA TRP A 291 9.83 -6.99 23.36
C TRP A 291 9.00 -5.92 24.07
N LEU A 292 7.95 -6.32 24.78
CA LEU A 292 7.09 -5.39 25.54
C LEU A 292 7.80 -4.98 26.85
N GLN A 293 8.51 -3.87 26.83
CA GLN A 293 9.38 -3.45 27.94
C GLN A 293 8.71 -2.47 28.92
N ALA A 294 7.64 -1.78 28.53
CA ALA A 294 6.83 -0.99 29.46
C ALA A 294 5.40 -0.76 28.96
N GLY A 295 4.51 -0.33 29.83
CA GLY A 295 3.16 0.10 29.43
C GLY A 295 2.40 0.84 30.53
N ALA A 296 1.43 1.65 30.11
CA ALA A 296 0.33 2.14 30.93
C ALA A 296 -0.98 1.67 30.29
N VAL A 297 -1.54 0.57 30.81
CA VAL A 297 -2.72 -0.12 30.27
C VAL A 297 -3.82 -0.12 31.32
N CYS A 298 -4.60 0.96 31.35
CA CYS A 298 -5.68 1.18 32.31
C CYS A 298 -7.06 0.76 31.80
N LYS A 299 -7.19 0.57 30.47
CA LYS A 299 -8.38 0.12 29.74
C LYS A 299 -8.02 -1.10 28.87
N PRO A 300 -7.44 -2.19 29.42
CA PRO A 300 -7.19 -3.43 28.67
C PRO A 300 -8.45 -4.01 28.03
N GLY A 301 -8.25 -4.76 26.94
CA GLY A 301 -9.26 -5.64 26.37
C GLY A 301 -9.28 -7.00 27.06
N PHE A 302 -8.50 -7.95 26.52
CA PHE A 302 -8.51 -9.37 26.94
C PHE A 302 -7.18 -9.89 27.50
N TRP A 303 -6.35 -9.01 28.05
CA TRP A 303 -5.01 -9.32 28.55
C TRP A 303 -4.63 -8.33 29.65
N ARG A 304 -3.84 -8.75 30.64
CA ARG A 304 -3.26 -7.84 31.64
C ARG A 304 -1.81 -7.52 31.27
N LEU A 305 -1.35 -6.31 31.54
CA LEU A 305 0.03 -5.89 31.26
C LEU A 305 1.05 -6.81 31.95
N GLN A 306 0.82 -7.12 33.23
CA GLN A 306 1.61 -8.04 34.04
C GLN A 306 1.78 -9.46 33.44
N ASP A 307 0.89 -9.93 32.55
CA ASP A 307 0.95 -11.27 31.95
C ASP A 307 1.72 -11.30 30.61
N LYS A 308 2.15 -10.12 30.11
CA LYS A 308 2.74 -9.93 28.78
C LYS A 308 4.01 -9.06 28.79
N LEU A 309 4.24 -8.31 29.85
CA LEU A 309 5.46 -7.53 30.07
C LEU A 309 6.69 -8.45 30.07
N GLY A 310 7.74 -8.07 29.36
CA GLY A 310 8.97 -8.85 29.22
C GLY A 310 8.92 -9.99 28.20
N MET A 311 7.81 -10.17 27.46
CA MET A 311 7.71 -11.16 26.38
C MET A 311 8.06 -10.56 25.01
N PRO A 312 8.61 -11.37 24.08
CA PRO A 312 8.78 -10.98 22.68
C PRO A 312 7.41 -10.92 21.96
N LEU A 313 7.38 -10.15 20.87
CA LEU A 313 6.18 -9.80 20.13
C LEU A 313 5.43 -11.02 19.57
N ASP A 314 6.12 -12.11 19.24
CA ASP A 314 5.49 -13.34 18.80
C ASP A 314 4.91 -14.14 19.96
N GLU A 315 5.63 -14.30 21.08
CA GLU A 315 5.14 -14.96 22.29
C GLU A 315 3.90 -14.25 22.88
N ILE A 316 3.83 -12.92 22.86
CA ILE A 316 2.63 -12.16 23.25
C ILE A 316 1.38 -12.64 22.47
N HIS A 317 1.53 -12.94 21.18
CA HIS A 317 0.44 -13.38 20.31
C HIS A 317 0.23 -14.90 20.32
N LEU A 318 1.29 -15.69 20.53
CA LEU A 318 1.25 -17.15 20.65
C LEU A 318 0.64 -17.58 21.98
N SER A 319 1.10 -17.03 23.11
CA SER A 319 0.49 -17.21 24.44
C SER A 319 -0.94 -16.65 24.50
N GLY A 320 -1.23 -15.64 23.67
CA GLY A 320 -2.58 -15.14 23.44
C GLY A 320 -3.46 -16.04 22.54
N ASN A 321 -2.96 -17.18 22.04
CA ASN A 321 -3.64 -18.07 21.10
C ASN A 321 -4.28 -17.36 19.89
N VAL A 322 -3.62 -16.34 19.33
CA VAL A 322 -4.16 -15.57 18.21
C VAL A 322 -4.25 -16.46 16.96
N PRO A 323 -5.44 -16.69 16.38
CA PRO A 323 -5.62 -17.62 15.27
C PRO A 323 -4.79 -17.24 14.05
N GLN A 324 -4.20 -18.25 13.41
CA GLN A 324 -3.41 -18.11 12.17
C GLN A 324 -2.18 -17.20 12.32
N PHE A 325 -1.81 -16.79 13.53
CA PHE A 325 -0.68 -15.88 13.77
C PHE A 325 0.65 -16.45 13.27
N LYS A 326 1.03 -17.65 13.74
CA LYS A 326 2.27 -18.35 13.37
C LYS A 326 2.39 -18.57 11.86
N SER A 327 1.28 -18.90 11.19
CA SER A 327 1.27 -19.27 9.77
C SER A 327 1.06 -18.11 8.79
N LYS A 328 0.48 -16.99 9.22
CA LYS A 328 0.18 -15.84 8.33
C LYS A 328 0.76 -14.50 8.74
N LEU A 329 1.02 -14.26 10.03
CA LEU A 329 1.36 -12.92 10.54
C LEU A 329 2.79 -12.80 11.05
N GLN A 330 3.29 -13.75 11.85
CA GLN A 330 4.56 -13.66 12.61
C GLN A 330 5.71 -13.05 11.79
N LEU A 331 6.14 -13.72 10.71
CA LEU A 331 7.24 -13.26 9.86
C LEU A 331 6.99 -11.87 9.21
N SER A 332 5.75 -11.57 8.84
CA SER A 332 5.41 -10.27 8.24
C SER A 332 5.45 -9.14 9.26
N MET A 333 5.12 -9.43 10.51
CA MET A 333 5.03 -8.46 11.59
C MET A 333 6.39 -8.16 12.19
N SER A 334 7.24 -9.16 12.44
CA SER A 334 8.63 -8.93 12.91
C SER A 334 9.42 -8.10 11.88
N ARG A 335 9.29 -8.41 10.59
CA ARG A 335 9.88 -7.61 9.49
C ARG A 335 9.31 -6.20 9.42
N PHE A 336 8.01 -6.01 9.69
CA PHE A 336 7.40 -4.69 9.73
C PHE A 336 7.94 -3.84 10.89
N PHE A 337 7.98 -4.39 12.11
CA PHE A 337 8.47 -3.68 13.29
C PHE A 337 9.94 -3.25 13.13
N ARG A 338 10.85 -4.14 12.69
CA ARG A 338 12.25 -3.77 12.47
C ARG A 338 12.45 -2.67 11.41
N ARG A 339 11.60 -2.64 10.37
CA ARG A 339 11.68 -1.69 9.24
C ARG A 339 10.74 -0.47 9.34
N MET A 340 9.99 -0.32 10.43
CA MET A 340 9.08 0.82 10.57
C MET A 340 9.88 2.11 10.75
N PRO A 341 9.69 3.14 9.90
CA PRO A 341 10.47 4.38 9.99
C PRO A 341 9.86 5.37 11.01
N VAL A 342 10.62 6.41 11.35
CA VAL A 342 10.19 7.47 12.27
C VAL A 342 9.12 8.39 11.63
N ASP A 343 9.18 8.58 10.31
CA ASP A 343 8.34 9.54 9.57
C ASP A 343 6.93 9.04 9.21
N LYS A 344 6.72 7.72 9.20
CA LYS A 344 5.45 7.08 8.77
C LYS A 344 4.87 6.22 9.89
N PRO A 345 4.20 6.83 10.87
CA PRO A 345 3.45 6.05 11.85
C PRO A 345 2.24 5.41 11.15
N VAL A 346 1.70 4.34 11.74
CA VAL A 346 0.63 3.54 11.13
C VAL A 346 -0.52 3.29 12.10
N THR A 347 -1.71 3.06 11.55
CA THR A 347 -2.89 2.66 12.31
C THR A 347 -3.35 1.25 11.92
N ARG A 348 -3.93 0.53 12.88
CA ARG A 348 -4.67 -0.71 12.69
C ARG A 348 -5.93 -0.69 13.57
N ASN A 349 -6.82 -1.65 13.36
CA ASN A 349 -8.07 -1.76 14.10
C ASN A 349 -8.28 -3.15 14.72
N ASN A 350 -8.86 -3.19 15.90
CA ASN A 350 -9.42 -4.40 16.51
C ASN A 350 -10.84 -4.10 17.03
N TYR A 351 -11.67 -5.13 17.20
CA TYR A 351 -12.99 -5.01 17.81
C TYR A 351 -13.52 -6.36 18.32
N PHE A 352 -14.44 -6.30 19.26
CA PHE A 352 -15.12 -7.44 19.90
C PHE A 352 -16.35 -6.94 20.68
N PHE A 353 -17.18 -7.86 21.18
CA PHE A 353 -18.28 -7.50 22.08
C PHE A 353 -17.85 -7.48 23.54
N GLN A 354 -18.47 -6.61 24.33
CA GLN A 354 -18.34 -6.52 25.77
C GLN A 354 -19.74 -6.57 26.41
N VAL A 355 -19.99 -7.55 27.26
CA VAL A 355 -21.22 -7.68 28.06
C VAL A 355 -20.98 -7.02 29.41
N VAL A 356 -21.93 -6.21 29.87
CA VAL A 356 -21.87 -5.47 31.14
C VAL A 356 -23.20 -5.65 31.86
N LYS A 357 -23.18 -6.11 33.12
CA LYS A 357 -24.40 -6.24 33.93
C LYS A 357 -25.11 -4.89 34.04
N GLN A 358 -26.45 -4.92 34.06
CA GLN A 358 -27.26 -3.73 34.36
C GLN A 358 -26.77 -3.10 35.70
N PRO A 359 -26.63 -1.77 35.83
CA PRO A 359 -26.01 -1.13 37.00
C PRO A 359 -26.62 -1.55 38.34
N GLU A 360 -27.91 -1.84 38.36
CA GLU A 360 -28.70 -2.27 39.53
C GLU A 360 -28.32 -3.69 40.01
N LEU A 361 -27.74 -4.50 39.11
CA LEU A 361 -27.25 -5.86 39.37
C LEU A 361 -25.73 -5.91 39.62
N GLN A 362 -25.05 -4.77 39.62
CA GLN A 362 -23.64 -4.66 40.00
C GLN A 362 -23.50 -4.49 41.53
N PRO A 363 -22.39 -4.93 42.16
CA PRO A 363 -22.18 -4.77 43.60
C PRO A 363 -22.04 -3.29 43.98
N GLN A 364 -23.06 -2.72 44.63
CA GLN A 364 -23.12 -1.28 44.94
C GLN A 364 -22.01 -0.82 45.91
N ASP A 365 -21.45 -1.73 46.70
CA ASP A 365 -20.34 -1.46 47.63
C ASP A 365 -18.97 -1.31 46.93
N ASP A 366 -18.86 -1.61 45.63
CA ASP A 366 -17.61 -1.52 44.90
C ASP A 366 -17.41 -0.11 44.29
N PRO A 367 -16.36 0.65 44.68
CA PRO A 367 -16.14 2.00 44.17
C PRO A 367 -15.90 2.06 42.66
N ALA A 368 -15.49 0.96 42.02
CA ALA A 368 -15.33 0.91 40.57
C ALA A 368 -16.67 1.05 39.82
N VAL A 369 -17.78 0.57 40.39
CA VAL A 369 -19.13 0.66 39.77
C VAL A 369 -19.57 2.12 39.62
N HIS A 370 -19.22 2.98 40.58
CA HIS A 370 -19.57 4.42 40.59
C HIS A 370 -18.62 5.28 39.75
N VAL A 371 -17.45 4.75 39.39
CA VAL A 371 -16.45 5.45 38.56
C VAL A 371 -16.50 5.00 37.10
N ASP A 372 -16.71 3.71 36.87
CA ASP A 372 -16.71 3.03 35.59
C ASP A 372 -17.92 2.06 35.46
N PRO A 373 -19.15 2.59 35.42
CA PRO A 373 -20.38 1.78 35.38
C PRO A 373 -20.52 0.95 34.09
N THR A 374 -19.71 1.26 33.07
CA THR A 374 -19.69 0.55 31.78
C THR A 374 -18.56 -0.49 31.67
N GLU A 375 -17.80 -0.69 32.74
CA GLU A 375 -16.67 -1.63 32.79
C GLU A 375 -15.59 -1.38 31.71
N LEU A 376 -15.40 -0.11 31.29
CA LEU A 376 -14.43 0.31 30.28
C LEU A 376 -12.98 -0.06 30.65
N SER A 377 -12.64 0.07 31.94
CA SER A 377 -11.32 -0.26 32.49
C SER A 377 -11.10 -1.77 32.64
N TRP A 378 -12.15 -2.54 32.89
CA TRP A 378 -12.09 -4.01 32.95
C TRP A 378 -13.48 -4.61 32.93
N ALA A 379 -13.75 -5.43 31.90
CA ALA A 379 -14.99 -6.17 31.72
C ALA A 379 -15.17 -7.30 32.75
N ARG A 380 -15.37 -6.93 34.01
CA ARG A 380 -15.56 -7.83 35.16
C ARG A 380 -16.73 -8.79 34.94
N THR A 381 -17.81 -8.34 34.30
CA THR A 381 -18.95 -9.18 33.92
C THR A 381 -18.54 -10.36 33.04
N MET A 382 -17.47 -10.21 32.24
CA MET A 382 -16.97 -11.23 31.31
C MET A 382 -15.74 -12.01 31.79
N HIS A 383 -14.92 -11.38 32.64
CA HIS A 383 -13.60 -11.90 33.03
C HIS A 383 -13.52 -12.25 34.52
N GLY A 384 -14.56 -11.94 35.29
CA GLY A 384 -14.51 -11.95 36.74
C GLY A 384 -13.55 -10.89 37.28
N PHE A 385 -13.13 -11.06 38.54
CA PHE A 385 -12.16 -10.18 39.17
C PHE A 385 -10.75 -10.36 38.57
N GLU A 386 -10.15 -9.25 38.14
CA GLU A 386 -8.80 -9.14 37.57
C GLU A 386 -7.70 -9.75 38.47
N ASP A 387 -7.92 -9.75 39.79
CA ASP A 387 -6.99 -10.23 40.81
C ASP A 387 -6.91 -11.77 40.95
N LYS A 388 -7.73 -12.52 40.19
CA LYS A 388 -7.60 -13.98 40.12
C LYS A 388 -6.23 -14.37 39.54
N LYS A 389 -5.56 -15.36 40.15
CA LYS A 389 -4.27 -15.86 39.66
C LYS A 389 -4.38 -16.46 38.26
N ASP A 390 -5.43 -17.25 38.04
CA ASP A 390 -5.60 -18.13 36.87
C ASP A 390 -6.24 -17.42 35.66
N PHE A 391 -6.15 -16.08 35.57
CA PHE A 391 -6.55 -15.35 34.37
C PHE A 391 -5.51 -15.53 33.26
N GLU A 392 -5.54 -16.68 32.61
CA GLU A 392 -4.97 -16.89 31.29
C GLU A 392 -6.06 -17.41 30.35
N ARG A 393 -6.39 -16.62 29.32
CA ARG A 393 -7.37 -17.00 28.29
C ARG A 393 -7.04 -18.35 27.61
N ALA A 394 -5.76 -18.72 27.59
CA ALA A 394 -5.29 -19.99 27.03
C ALA A 394 -5.69 -21.22 27.87
N ALA A 395 -5.86 -21.09 29.19
CA ALA A 395 -6.26 -22.21 30.06
C ALA A 395 -7.75 -22.55 29.86
N LEU A 396 -8.63 -21.55 29.82
CA LEU A 396 -10.07 -21.70 29.59
C LEU A 396 -10.45 -22.32 28.23
N ILE A 397 -9.54 -22.30 27.24
CA ILE A 397 -9.75 -22.92 25.91
C ILE A 397 -9.25 -24.38 25.88
N ARG A 398 -8.49 -24.85 26.88
CA ARG A 398 -7.80 -26.15 26.87
C ARG A 398 -8.59 -27.35 27.40
N GLU A 399 -9.83 -27.15 27.89
CA GLU A 399 -10.59 -28.16 28.66
C GLU A 399 -9.89 -28.64 29.98
N GLU A 400 -8.70 -28.11 30.30
CA GLU A 400 -7.92 -28.45 31.49
C GLU A 400 -8.25 -27.54 32.68
N THR A 401 -9.47 -27.69 33.23
CA THR A 401 -9.75 -27.81 34.68
C THR A 401 -11.24 -27.78 34.98
N GLU A 402 -11.74 -28.81 35.69
CA GLU A 402 -13.03 -28.80 36.35
C GLU A 402 -12.99 -27.88 37.59
N ALA A 403 -13.08 -26.56 37.37
CA ALA A 403 -13.17 -25.56 38.44
C ALA A 403 -14.55 -24.90 38.44
N GLU A 404 -15.40 -25.27 39.40
CA GLU A 404 -16.71 -24.65 39.62
C GLU A 404 -16.54 -23.13 39.88
N THR A 405 -16.78 -22.28 38.87
CA THR A 405 -16.85 -20.84 39.07
C THR A 405 -18.05 -20.20 38.39
N GLU A 406 -18.70 -19.27 39.12
CA GLU A 406 -19.73 -18.40 38.58
C GLU A 406 -19.12 -17.33 37.66
N ASN A 407 -18.81 -17.73 36.42
CA ASN A 407 -18.45 -16.82 35.34
C ASN A 407 -19.60 -16.78 34.33
N VAL A 408 -19.94 -15.62 33.77
CA VAL A 408 -21.05 -15.54 32.78
C VAL A 408 -20.70 -16.29 31.48
N ALA A 409 -19.41 -16.57 31.27
CA ALA A 409 -18.92 -17.46 30.22
C ALA A 409 -19.42 -18.92 30.37
N ASP A 410 -19.64 -19.41 31.60
CA ASP A 410 -20.15 -20.77 31.88
C ASP A 410 -21.70 -20.81 31.93
N ARG A 411 -22.35 -20.11 31.00
CA ARG A 411 -23.81 -20.09 30.92
C ARG A 411 -24.37 -21.45 30.48
N LYS A 412 -24.77 -22.25 31.48
CA LYS A 412 -25.84 -23.26 31.36
C LYS A 412 -27.25 -22.65 31.23
N SER A 413 -27.37 -21.32 31.15
CA SER A 413 -28.64 -20.58 31.04
C SER A 413 -29.09 -20.49 29.58
N THR A 414 -30.33 -20.93 29.32
CA THR A 414 -30.98 -20.94 28.00
C THR A 414 -31.64 -19.61 27.61
N GLU A 415 -31.40 -18.53 28.36
CA GLU A 415 -32.05 -17.23 28.15
C GLU A 415 -31.19 -16.31 27.26
N PRO A 416 -31.74 -15.71 26.18
CA PRO A 416 -31.00 -14.77 25.33
C PRO A 416 -30.47 -13.56 26.10
N LEU A 417 -29.32 -13.02 25.67
CA LEU A 417 -28.78 -11.77 26.19
C LEU A 417 -29.61 -10.55 25.79
N ASP A 418 -29.83 -9.65 26.76
CA ASP A 418 -30.42 -8.33 26.54
C ASP A 418 -29.45 -7.43 25.73
N PRO A 419 -29.81 -6.96 24.53
CA PRO A 419 -28.97 -6.08 23.72
C PRO A 419 -28.59 -4.75 24.40
N ALA A 420 -29.33 -4.30 25.42
CA ALA A 420 -28.98 -3.11 26.21
C ALA A 420 -27.75 -3.33 27.11
N THR A 421 -27.44 -4.59 27.46
CA THR A 421 -26.27 -5.00 28.26
C THR A 421 -25.02 -5.23 27.41
N VAL A 422 -25.15 -5.30 26.08
CA VAL A 422 -24.04 -5.58 25.18
C VAL A 422 -23.55 -4.32 24.50
N PHE A 423 -22.23 -4.15 24.50
CA PHE A 423 -21.51 -3.07 23.85
C PHE A 423 -20.61 -3.64 22.75
N LEU A 424 -20.55 -2.98 21.60
CA LEU A 424 -19.43 -3.14 20.69
C LEU A 424 -18.25 -2.33 21.23
N ARG A 425 -17.15 -3.03 21.51
CA ARG A 425 -15.86 -2.43 21.85
C ARG A 425 -14.96 -2.43 20.63
N THR A 426 -14.45 -1.27 20.25
CA THR A 426 -13.52 -1.11 19.14
C THR A 426 -12.26 -0.41 19.61
N GLU A 427 -11.12 -0.84 19.08
CA GLU A 427 -9.81 -0.30 19.39
C GLU A 427 -9.22 0.28 18.11
N ARG A 428 -9.04 1.60 18.08
CA ARG A 428 -8.13 2.25 17.13
C ARG A 428 -6.74 2.14 17.75
N GLN A 429 -5.85 1.46 17.05
CA GLN A 429 -4.50 1.23 17.54
C GLN A 429 -3.51 1.93 16.61
N THR A 430 -2.43 2.49 17.15
CA THR A 430 -1.36 3.07 16.34
C THR A 430 0.01 2.57 16.74
N LEU A 431 0.94 2.61 15.80
CA LEU A 431 2.36 2.31 16.00
C LEU A 431 3.18 3.48 15.47
N ARG A 432 4.07 4.01 16.30
CA ARG A 432 5.02 5.08 15.94
C ARG A 432 6.39 4.77 16.53
N ARG A 433 7.46 5.01 15.78
CA ARG A 433 8.83 4.93 16.31
C ARG A 433 9.25 6.28 16.89
N LEU A 434 9.87 6.25 18.06
CA LEU A 434 10.49 7.41 18.69
C LEU A 434 11.88 7.70 18.10
N PRO A 435 12.21 8.96 17.78
CA PRO A 435 13.47 9.31 17.11
C PRO A 435 14.74 9.10 17.95
N LYS A 436 14.72 9.40 19.26
CA LYS A 436 15.92 9.34 20.11
C LYS A 436 16.19 7.93 20.62
N THR A 437 15.17 7.24 21.11
CA THR A 437 15.31 5.90 21.71
C THR A 437 15.03 4.74 20.75
N GLY A 438 14.44 5.00 19.58
CA GLY A 438 14.13 3.95 18.60
C GLY A 438 13.00 3.01 18.99
N ALA A 439 12.47 3.14 20.20
CA ALA A 439 11.37 2.33 20.70
C ALA A 439 10.09 2.57 19.87
N ILE A 440 9.29 1.52 19.73
CA ILE A 440 7.99 1.58 19.07
C ILE A 440 6.92 1.75 20.13
N VAL A 441 6.25 2.90 20.10
CA VAL A 441 5.09 3.19 20.94
C VAL A 441 3.85 2.64 20.24
N PHE A 442 3.12 1.80 20.95
CA PHE A 442 1.83 1.25 20.57
C PHE A 442 0.74 1.92 21.39
N THR A 443 -0.18 2.64 20.74
CA THR A 443 -1.30 3.32 21.40
C THR A 443 -2.60 2.54 21.19
N ILE A 444 -3.49 2.56 22.17
CA ILE A 444 -4.79 1.87 22.12
C ILE A 444 -5.89 2.85 22.54
N ARG A 445 -6.58 3.44 21.56
CA ARG A 445 -7.80 4.24 21.78
C ARG A 445 -9.01 3.31 21.77
N VAL A 446 -9.61 3.13 22.94
CA VAL A 446 -10.83 2.35 23.13
C VAL A 446 -12.05 3.22 22.84
N TYR A 447 -13.01 2.66 22.09
CA TYR A 447 -14.38 3.17 21.97
C TYR A 447 -15.36 2.07 22.35
N GLN A 448 -16.39 2.44 23.10
CA GLN A 448 -17.45 1.54 23.55
C GLN A 448 -18.80 2.13 23.10
N THR A 449 -19.63 1.33 22.42
CA THR A 449 -20.97 1.75 21.95
C THR A 449 -21.98 0.65 22.28
N ARG A 450 -23.10 0.97 22.95
CA ARG A 450 -24.18 -0.01 23.19
C ARG A 450 -24.73 -0.53 21.87
N VAL A 451 -25.07 -1.81 21.80
CA VAL A 451 -25.66 -2.41 20.59
C VAL A 451 -27.00 -1.73 20.27
N THR A 452 -27.80 -1.39 21.27
CA THR A 452 -29.06 -0.62 21.14
C THR A 452 -28.90 0.80 20.57
N ASP A 453 -27.71 1.41 20.70
CA ASP A 453 -27.41 2.69 20.05
C ASP A 453 -26.83 2.49 18.65
N LEU A 454 -25.97 1.48 18.47
CA LEU A 454 -25.37 1.10 17.19
C LEU A 454 -26.42 0.73 16.13
N VAL A 455 -27.55 0.12 16.53
CA VAL A 455 -28.66 -0.18 15.61
C VAL A 455 -29.45 1.05 15.13
N LYS A 456 -29.26 2.22 15.76
CA LYS A 456 -29.86 3.49 15.31
C LYS A 456 -29.10 4.10 14.13
N GLU A 457 -27.82 3.73 13.93
CA GLU A 457 -26.98 4.24 12.84
C GLU A 457 -27.32 3.53 11.50
N PRO A 458 -27.68 4.28 10.43
CA PRO A 458 -28.08 3.68 9.15
C PRO A 458 -27.04 2.72 8.52
N GLY A 459 -27.49 1.50 8.24
CA GLY A 459 -26.71 0.42 7.62
C GLY A 459 -25.56 -0.13 8.47
N VAL A 460 -25.36 0.34 9.71
CA VAL A 460 -24.38 -0.19 10.64
C VAL A 460 -24.73 -1.58 11.16
N PRO A 461 -25.97 -1.90 11.59
CA PRO A 461 -26.30 -3.25 12.06
C PRO A 461 -26.00 -4.33 11.01
N GLY A 462 -26.41 -4.10 9.76
CA GLY A 462 -26.12 -5.00 8.65
C GLY A 462 -24.61 -5.19 8.39
N ARG A 463 -23.82 -4.11 8.41
CA ARG A 463 -22.34 -4.18 8.28
C ARG A 463 -21.72 -5.02 9.40
N LEU A 464 -22.18 -4.83 10.63
CA LEU A 464 -21.64 -5.57 11.79
C LEU A 464 -22.00 -7.06 11.69
N ALA A 465 -23.28 -7.39 11.46
CA ALA A 465 -23.75 -8.76 11.32
C ALA A 465 -23.07 -9.51 10.17
N SER A 466 -22.87 -8.85 9.01
CA SER A 466 -22.10 -9.42 7.90
C SER A 466 -20.63 -9.65 8.27
N SER A 467 -20.00 -8.73 8.99
CA SER A 467 -18.57 -8.84 9.32
C SER A 467 -18.30 -9.92 10.37
N ILE A 468 -19.25 -10.19 11.27
CA ILE A 468 -19.21 -11.30 12.24
C ILE A 468 -19.36 -12.63 11.51
N ARG A 469 -20.34 -12.75 10.61
CA ARG A 469 -20.54 -13.95 9.77
C ARG A 469 -19.40 -14.24 8.80
N GLY A 470 -18.51 -13.26 8.57
CA GLY A 470 -17.30 -13.42 7.78
C GLY A 470 -16.12 -14.00 8.55
N TRP A 471 -16.21 -14.18 9.89
CA TRP A 471 -15.16 -14.80 10.70
C TRP A 471 -15.02 -16.30 10.37
N SER A 472 -13.79 -16.79 10.30
CA SER A 472 -13.50 -18.23 10.30
C SER A 472 -13.72 -18.81 11.71
N GLU A 473 -14.03 -20.11 11.83
CA GLU A 473 -14.41 -20.75 13.10
C GLU A 473 -13.40 -20.49 14.23
N ASP A 474 -12.10 -20.54 13.93
CA ASP A 474 -11.01 -20.25 14.86
C ASP A 474 -10.99 -18.78 15.33
N VAL A 475 -11.29 -17.84 14.43
CA VAL A 475 -11.43 -16.41 14.74
C VAL A 475 -12.73 -16.14 15.50
N ALA A 476 -13.81 -16.82 15.15
CA ALA A 476 -15.08 -16.77 15.84
C ALA A 476 -14.85 -17.21 17.28
N GLN A 477 -14.37 -18.44 17.51
CA GLN A 477 -14.00 -18.99 18.82
C GLN A 477 -13.04 -18.08 19.61
N TYR A 478 -11.99 -17.56 18.99
CA TYR A 478 -11.07 -16.62 19.64
C TYR A 478 -11.71 -15.28 20.01
N LYS A 479 -12.74 -14.84 19.29
CA LYS A 479 -13.55 -13.66 19.62
C LYS A 479 -14.87 -14.04 20.33
N ASP A 480 -15.07 -15.32 20.66
CA ASP A 480 -16.32 -15.89 21.18
C ASP A 480 -16.43 -15.61 22.68
N LEU A 481 -16.77 -14.36 22.94
CA LEU A 481 -17.79 -14.12 23.92
C LEU A 481 -19.12 -14.52 23.29
N PHE A 482 -19.75 -15.49 23.96
CA PHE A 482 -21.07 -16.09 23.77
C PHE A 482 -22.17 -15.14 23.27
N ALA A 483 -22.01 -13.84 23.48
CA ALA A 483 -22.91 -12.77 23.08
C ALA A 483 -23.23 -12.66 21.58
N TYR A 484 -22.34 -13.04 20.65
CA TYR A 484 -22.64 -12.73 19.24
C TYR A 484 -23.80 -13.55 18.66
N LYS A 485 -24.09 -14.76 19.17
CA LYS A 485 -25.18 -15.61 18.64
C LYS A 485 -26.55 -14.95 18.87
N ASP A 486 -26.80 -14.50 20.10
CA ASP A 486 -28.02 -13.78 20.49
C ASP A 486 -28.11 -12.42 19.77
N ILE A 487 -26.98 -11.69 19.72
CA ILE A 487 -26.94 -10.33 19.16
C ILE A 487 -27.05 -10.32 17.63
N LEU A 488 -26.62 -11.36 16.92
CA LEU A 488 -26.79 -11.45 15.46
C LEU A 488 -28.25 -11.36 15.04
N GLN A 489 -29.17 -12.01 15.76
CA GLN A 489 -30.61 -11.93 15.47
C GLN A 489 -31.15 -10.52 15.70
N TYR A 490 -30.73 -9.86 16.77
CA TYR A 490 -31.11 -8.47 17.04
C TYR A 490 -30.60 -7.48 15.98
N LEU A 491 -29.37 -7.67 15.50
CA LEU A 491 -28.79 -6.87 14.41
C LEU A 491 -29.55 -7.09 13.08
N ASP A 492 -29.96 -8.33 12.77
CA ASP A 492 -30.75 -8.62 11.56
C ASP A 492 -32.12 -7.96 11.60
N THR A 493 -32.89 -8.14 12.68
CA THR A 493 -34.21 -7.52 12.87
C THR A 493 -34.10 -6.00 12.77
N SER A 494 -33.11 -5.40 13.44
CA SER A 494 -32.88 -3.96 13.38
C SER A 494 -32.49 -3.49 11.97
N HIS A 495 -31.72 -4.29 11.22
CA HIS A 495 -31.40 -3.96 9.84
C HIS A 495 -32.64 -4.04 8.95
N ALA A 496 -33.50 -5.06 9.11
CA ALA A 496 -34.78 -5.18 8.40
C ALA A 496 -35.69 -3.97 8.65
N GLU A 497 -35.84 -3.55 9.91
CA GLU A 497 -36.58 -2.32 10.24
C GLU A 497 -36.00 -1.07 9.55
N GLN A 498 -34.67 -0.94 9.46
CA GLN A 498 -34.05 0.19 8.75
C GLN A 498 -34.35 0.16 7.23
N LEU A 499 -34.51 -1.02 6.63
CA LEU A 499 -34.91 -1.18 5.23
C LEU A 499 -36.38 -0.81 5.03
N GLU A 500 -37.28 -1.28 5.91
CA GLU A 500 -38.71 -0.92 5.90
C GLU A 500 -38.94 0.58 6.08
N LYS A 501 -38.17 1.21 6.97
CA LYS A 501 -38.20 2.66 7.22
C LYS A 501 -37.50 3.49 6.12
N GLY A 502 -36.95 2.86 5.08
CA GLY A 502 -36.24 3.53 3.99
C GLY A 502 -34.93 4.23 4.38
N LEU A 503 -34.40 3.94 5.58
CA LEU A 503 -33.16 4.53 6.10
C LEU A 503 -31.91 3.95 5.43
N VAL A 504 -32.03 2.78 4.81
CA VAL A 504 -31.02 2.15 3.96
C VAL A 504 -31.70 1.61 2.69
N GLY A 505 -30.99 1.62 1.57
CA GLY A 505 -31.49 1.04 0.31
C GLY A 505 -31.73 -0.47 0.43
N SER A 506 -32.73 -0.98 -0.30
CA SER A 506 -33.38 -2.28 -0.13
C SER A 506 -32.51 -3.54 -0.37
N GLN A 507 -31.19 -3.42 -0.58
CA GLN A 507 -30.25 -4.54 -0.51
C GLN A 507 -28.84 -4.09 -0.03
N PRO A 508 -28.17 -4.86 0.84
CA PRO A 508 -26.72 -4.92 0.79
C PRO A 508 -26.28 -5.64 -0.50
N ARG A 509 -25.21 -5.17 -1.15
CA ARG A 509 -24.72 -5.74 -2.43
C ARG A 509 -24.26 -7.23 -2.37
N ASN A 510 -24.38 -7.92 -1.23
CA ASN A 510 -24.31 -9.39 -1.05
C ASN A 510 -24.73 -9.78 0.41
N PRO A 511 -25.84 -10.52 0.64
CA PRO A 511 -26.16 -11.11 1.94
C PRO A 511 -25.56 -12.52 2.14
N PRO A 512 -25.17 -12.91 3.38
CA PRO A 512 -24.33 -14.10 3.61
C PRO A 512 -25.03 -15.46 3.42
N SER A 513 -26.35 -15.55 3.58
CA SER A 513 -27.08 -16.82 3.40
C SER A 513 -27.31 -17.21 1.93
N GLU A 514 -27.25 -16.25 1.01
CA GLU A 514 -27.41 -16.54 -0.43
C GLU A 514 -26.09 -17.01 -1.08
N VAL A 515 -24.95 -16.71 -0.47
CA VAL A 515 -23.60 -17.16 -0.88
C VAL A 515 -23.52 -18.69 -0.95
N PHE A 516 -24.24 -19.40 -0.08
CA PHE A 516 -24.24 -20.88 -0.05
C PHE A 516 -25.19 -21.52 -1.08
N ARG A 517 -26.17 -20.79 -1.66
CA ARG A 517 -27.10 -21.32 -2.67
C ARG A 517 -26.86 -20.78 -4.10
N ARG A 518 -26.38 -19.55 -4.28
CA ARG A 518 -26.00 -19.04 -5.62
C ARG A 518 -24.77 -19.71 -6.21
N ARG A 519 -24.01 -20.49 -5.42
CA ARG A 519 -22.97 -21.40 -5.92
C ARG A 519 -23.50 -22.61 -6.70
N LEU A 520 -24.83 -22.80 -6.75
CA LEU A 520 -25.49 -23.89 -7.50
C LEU A 520 -26.40 -23.42 -8.64
N ILE A 521 -26.98 -22.22 -8.56
CA ILE A 521 -27.78 -21.63 -9.64
C ILE A 521 -27.46 -20.13 -9.72
N GLY A 522 -26.73 -19.73 -10.77
CA GLY A 522 -26.23 -18.36 -10.91
C GLY A 522 -27.27 -17.36 -11.40
N ARG A 523 -26.99 -16.06 -11.18
CA ARG A 523 -27.40 -14.96 -12.07
C ARG A 523 -26.74 -13.60 -11.73
N SER A 524 -26.42 -12.88 -12.80
CA SER A 524 -26.26 -11.42 -12.87
C SER A 524 -27.52 -10.69 -12.35
N ILE A 525 -27.46 -9.51 -11.72
CA ILE A 525 -27.79 -8.15 -12.24
C ILE A 525 -27.98 -7.30 -10.95
N HIS A 526 -27.57 -6.03 -10.74
CA HIS A 526 -26.69 -5.07 -11.43
C HIS A 526 -26.23 -4.02 -10.36
N GLU A 527 -24.99 -3.50 -10.44
CA GLU A 527 -24.64 -2.05 -10.33
C GLU A 527 -23.12 -1.83 -10.15
N ALA A 528 -22.59 -0.83 -10.84
CA ALA A 528 -21.16 -0.50 -10.96
C ALA A 528 -20.52 0.08 -9.66
N GLY A 529 -19.20 0.19 -9.53
CA GLY A 529 -18.15 -0.25 -10.45
C GLY A 529 -16.76 -0.17 -9.80
N LYS A 530 -16.18 -1.33 -9.50
CA LYS A 530 -14.73 -1.61 -9.42
C LYS A 530 -14.58 -3.08 -9.77
N PRO A 531 -13.76 -3.47 -10.76
CA PRO A 531 -13.60 -4.87 -11.12
C PRO A 531 -12.81 -5.59 -10.02
N ARG A 532 -13.53 -6.12 -9.02
CA ARG A 532 -13.05 -7.31 -8.31
C ARG A 532 -12.86 -8.38 -9.38
N THR A 533 -11.67 -8.97 -9.45
CA THR A 533 -11.42 -10.19 -10.22
C THR A 533 -12.47 -11.20 -9.79
N GLN A 534 -13.40 -11.50 -10.70
CA GLN A 534 -14.53 -12.38 -10.41
C GLN A 534 -13.97 -13.76 -10.02
N GLU A 535 -14.65 -14.47 -9.10
CA GLU A 535 -14.51 -15.92 -9.02
C GLU A 535 -15.10 -16.50 -10.31
N ARG A 536 -14.28 -16.49 -11.37
CA ARG A 536 -14.54 -17.14 -12.65
C ARG A 536 -14.05 -18.58 -12.57
N GLU A 537 -14.78 -19.48 -13.23
CA GLU A 537 -14.27 -20.82 -13.44
C GLU A 537 -12.96 -20.76 -14.24
N PRO A 538 -12.01 -21.66 -13.96
CA PRO A 538 -10.78 -21.75 -14.74
C PRO A 538 -11.06 -21.82 -16.24
N GLY A 539 -10.26 -21.13 -17.04
CA GLY A 539 -10.43 -21.09 -18.50
C GLY A 539 -11.49 -20.13 -19.02
N GLU A 540 -12.50 -19.75 -18.23
CA GLU A 540 -13.59 -18.88 -18.69
C GLU A 540 -13.31 -17.39 -18.45
N TRP A 541 -13.21 -16.58 -19.50
CA TRP A 541 -13.13 -15.11 -19.38
C TRP A 541 -14.34 -14.44 -20.03
N THR A 542 -15.02 -13.56 -19.28
CA THR A 542 -16.05 -12.68 -19.83
C THR A 542 -15.40 -11.37 -20.29
N PRO A 543 -15.50 -10.99 -21.58
CA PRO A 543 -14.98 -9.71 -22.06
C PRO A 543 -15.50 -8.54 -21.23
N ALA A 544 -14.58 -7.79 -20.62
CA ALA A 544 -14.90 -6.65 -19.76
C ALA A 544 -14.86 -5.34 -20.54
N THR A 545 -15.79 -4.44 -20.26
CA THR A 545 -15.60 -3.02 -20.58
C THR A 545 -14.58 -2.43 -19.62
N PHE A 546 -13.54 -1.81 -20.18
CA PHE A 546 -12.47 -1.18 -19.41
C PHE A 546 -12.39 0.30 -19.75
N ASP A 547 -12.26 1.13 -18.71
CA ASP A 547 -12.10 2.57 -18.82
C ASP A 547 -10.60 2.87 -18.72
N TYR A 548 -10.02 3.32 -19.83
CA TYR A 548 -8.59 3.49 -19.96
C TYR A 548 -8.16 4.81 -19.30
N PRO A 549 -7.06 4.83 -18.54
CA PRO A 549 -6.55 6.07 -17.99
C PRO A 549 -6.00 6.97 -19.10
N GLN A 550 -6.18 8.28 -18.94
CA GLN A 550 -5.61 9.26 -19.84
C GLN A 550 -4.07 9.18 -19.84
N LEU A 551 -3.48 9.07 -21.03
CA LEU A 551 -2.03 9.02 -21.22
C LEU A 551 -1.45 10.43 -21.43
N GLU A 552 -0.22 10.63 -20.98
CA GLU A 552 0.56 11.85 -21.25
C GLU A 552 1.43 11.64 -22.50
N PRO A 553 1.27 12.44 -23.57
CA PRO A 553 2.13 12.35 -24.75
C PRO A 553 3.60 12.64 -24.42
N CYS A 554 4.51 11.92 -25.08
CA CYS A 554 5.94 12.21 -25.08
C CYS A 554 6.20 13.33 -26.08
N THR A 555 6.84 14.41 -25.64
CA THR A 555 7.19 15.57 -26.47
C THR A 555 8.66 15.61 -26.86
N ASP A 556 9.44 14.62 -26.43
CA ASP A 556 10.88 14.53 -26.68
C ASP A 556 11.12 13.90 -28.06
N GLU A 557 12.01 14.50 -28.85
CA GLU A 557 12.40 13.94 -30.16
C GLU A 557 13.09 12.57 -29.97
N LEU A 558 12.73 11.57 -30.78
CA LEU A 558 13.24 10.20 -30.66
C LEU A 558 14.77 10.09 -30.48
N ASN A 559 15.54 10.90 -31.22
CA ASN A 559 17.01 10.91 -31.16
C ASN A 559 17.58 11.45 -29.84
N THR A 560 16.76 12.04 -28.98
CA THR A 560 17.14 12.61 -27.67
C THR A 560 16.74 11.71 -26.50
N ILE A 561 15.82 10.76 -26.71
CA ILE A 561 15.32 9.85 -25.67
C ILE A 561 16.39 8.79 -25.39
N LYS A 562 17.15 8.98 -24.31
CA LYS A 562 18.19 8.04 -23.89
C LYS A 562 17.57 6.76 -23.29
N PRO A 563 18.18 5.58 -23.50
CA PRO A 563 17.79 4.35 -22.82
C PRO A 563 17.88 4.51 -21.29
N ILE A 564 16.90 4.00 -20.55
CA ILE A 564 16.87 4.10 -19.08
C ILE A 564 17.89 3.11 -18.47
N PRO A 565 18.84 3.57 -17.63
CA PRO A 565 19.89 2.74 -17.05
C PRO A 565 19.35 1.92 -15.87
N TYR A 566 18.61 0.85 -16.14
CA TYR A 566 18.15 -0.09 -15.11
C TYR A 566 19.34 -0.81 -14.46
N ARG A 567 19.42 -0.79 -13.12
CA ARG A 567 20.44 -1.49 -12.31
C ARG A 567 19.74 -2.31 -11.20
N PRO A 568 19.06 -3.41 -11.56
CA PRO A 568 18.18 -4.15 -10.63
C PRO A 568 18.91 -4.96 -9.54
N PHE A 569 20.24 -4.97 -9.54
CA PHE A 569 21.11 -5.55 -8.51
C PHE A 569 21.24 -4.65 -7.26
N ARG A 570 21.60 -5.22 -6.11
CA ARG A 570 21.67 -4.55 -4.80
C ARG A 570 22.87 -5.03 -4.00
N TRP A 571 23.36 -4.21 -3.08
CA TRP A 571 24.24 -4.65 -2.00
C TRP A 571 23.56 -5.72 -1.13
N GLY A 572 24.36 -6.63 -0.55
CA GLY A 572 23.91 -7.65 0.40
C GLY A 572 23.38 -8.95 -0.24
N GLU A 573 22.71 -9.77 0.58
CA GLU A 573 22.20 -11.09 0.19
C GLU A 573 21.16 -11.04 -0.94
N TYR A 574 21.28 -11.94 -1.90
CA TYR A 574 20.30 -12.10 -2.96
C TYR A 574 19.12 -12.95 -2.51
N HIS A 575 17.91 -12.42 -2.64
CA HIS A 575 16.68 -13.13 -2.31
C HIS A 575 15.84 -13.39 -3.57
N VAL A 576 15.66 -14.67 -3.90
CA VAL A 576 14.73 -15.11 -4.96
C VAL A 576 13.30 -14.71 -4.60
N THR A 577 12.77 -13.71 -5.30
CA THR A 577 11.39 -13.20 -5.17
C THR A 577 10.85 -12.82 -6.55
N MET A 578 9.53 -12.60 -6.69
CA MET A 578 8.95 -12.18 -7.97
C MET A 578 9.36 -10.76 -8.42
N GLY A 579 9.86 -9.90 -7.51
CA GLY A 579 10.34 -8.54 -7.85
C GLY A 579 9.28 -7.55 -8.37
N ILE A 580 7.99 -7.89 -8.28
CA ILE A 580 6.89 -7.16 -8.92
C ILE A 580 6.58 -5.83 -8.21
N ARG A 581 6.41 -4.77 -9.00
CA ARG A 581 5.95 -3.42 -8.59
C ARG A 581 4.79 -2.98 -9.48
N ASN A 582 3.93 -2.08 -8.99
CA ASN A 582 2.94 -1.42 -9.87
C ASN A 582 3.67 -0.55 -10.90
N MET A 583 3.16 -0.50 -12.13
CA MET A 583 3.69 0.31 -13.23
C MET A 583 2.73 1.48 -13.51
N SER A 584 3.25 2.66 -13.86
CA SER A 584 2.40 3.74 -14.39
C SER A 584 1.92 3.37 -15.79
N TRP A 585 0.73 3.83 -16.18
CA TRP A 585 0.25 3.58 -17.53
C TRP A 585 1.08 4.30 -18.60
N ASN A 586 1.69 5.46 -18.29
CA ASN A 586 2.61 6.17 -19.20
C ASN A 586 3.95 5.44 -19.42
N GLU A 587 4.18 4.34 -18.70
CA GLU A 587 5.41 3.53 -18.70
C GLU A 587 5.16 2.13 -19.28
N TRP A 588 4.03 1.84 -19.95
CA TRP A 588 3.76 0.48 -20.43
C TRP A 588 4.81 0.00 -21.43
N ILE A 589 4.95 0.70 -22.57
CA ILE A 589 6.03 0.48 -23.54
C ILE A 589 6.97 1.67 -23.51
N GLU A 590 8.27 1.39 -23.47
CA GLU A 590 9.34 2.39 -23.53
C GLU A 590 10.04 2.35 -24.90
N ILE A 591 10.24 3.53 -25.47
CA ILE A 591 10.93 3.74 -26.76
C ILE A 591 12.10 4.69 -26.54
N ASP A 592 13.25 4.34 -27.09
CA ASP A 592 14.49 5.13 -27.02
C ASP A 592 15.11 5.38 -28.39
N GLN A 593 16.13 6.24 -28.44
CA GLN A 593 16.91 6.59 -29.64
C GLN A 593 17.44 5.38 -30.44
N ASN A 594 17.53 4.18 -29.84
CA ASN A 594 17.98 2.97 -30.52
C ASN A 594 16.86 2.23 -31.25
N PHE A 595 15.63 2.77 -31.25
CA PHE A 595 14.43 2.18 -31.87
C PHE A 595 14.64 1.72 -33.31
N VAL A 596 15.19 2.60 -34.17
CA VAL A 596 15.40 2.30 -35.60
C VAL A 596 16.39 1.15 -35.80
N ALA A 597 17.44 1.07 -34.98
CA ALA A 597 18.40 -0.03 -35.04
C ALA A 597 17.78 -1.35 -34.54
N HIS A 598 17.05 -1.30 -33.43
CA HIS A 598 16.31 -2.45 -32.90
C HIS A 598 15.28 -2.98 -33.90
N HIS A 599 14.53 -2.10 -34.57
CA HIS A 599 13.54 -2.50 -35.57
C HIS A 599 14.20 -3.27 -36.72
N ARG A 600 15.30 -2.76 -37.29
CA ARG A 600 16.03 -3.43 -38.39
C ARG A 600 16.53 -4.82 -38.00
N LEU A 601 17.09 -4.96 -36.79
CA LEU A 601 17.53 -6.25 -36.26
C LEU A 601 16.35 -7.22 -36.08
N ARG A 602 15.26 -6.75 -35.46
CA ARG A 602 14.06 -7.57 -35.21
C ARG A 602 13.39 -7.99 -36.51
N GLU A 603 13.20 -7.08 -37.45
CA GLU A 603 12.65 -7.33 -38.79
C GLU A 603 13.51 -8.35 -39.57
N HIS A 604 14.84 -8.22 -39.51
CA HIS A 604 15.73 -9.21 -40.10
C HIS A 604 15.48 -10.60 -39.50
N ARG A 605 15.44 -10.72 -38.17
CA ARG A 605 15.23 -12.01 -37.49
C ARG A 605 13.84 -12.60 -37.71
N ILE A 606 12.78 -11.80 -37.72
CA ILE A 606 11.43 -12.25 -38.10
C ILE A 606 11.48 -12.89 -39.49
N ARG A 607 12.11 -12.21 -40.47
CA ARG A 607 12.22 -12.68 -41.85
C ARG A 607 13.10 -13.92 -42.02
N THR A 608 14.18 -14.08 -41.26
CA THR A 608 15.11 -15.22 -41.41
C THR A 608 14.76 -16.42 -40.53
N ARG A 609 14.14 -16.23 -39.37
CA ARG A 609 13.83 -17.29 -38.40
C ARG A 609 12.34 -17.69 -38.39
N GLY A 610 11.44 -16.82 -38.87
CA GLY A 610 10.01 -17.12 -39.04
C GLY A 610 9.33 -17.63 -37.75
N GLU A 611 8.63 -18.76 -37.86
CA GLU A 611 7.89 -19.39 -36.76
C GLU A 611 8.75 -19.77 -35.53
N ARG A 612 10.09 -19.78 -35.65
CA ARG A 612 10.99 -20.04 -34.52
C ARG A 612 11.01 -18.88 -33.51
N VAL A 613 10.75 -17.65 -33.97
CA VAL A 613 10.79 -16.41 -33.16
C VAL A 613 9.44 -15.73 -33.00
N VAL A 614 8.52 -15.86 -33.97
CA VAL A 614 7.14 -15.34 -33.84
C VAL A 614 6.15 -16.47 -34.14
N ARG A 615 5.32 -16.83 -33.16
CA ARG A 615 4.36 -17.93 -33.32
C ARG A 615 3.10 -17.73 -32.50
N VAL A 616 1.97 -18.09 -33.09
CA VAL A 616 0.70 -18.30 -32.40
C VAL A 616 0.47 -19.80 -32.31
N HIS A 617 0.13 -20.30 -31.13
CA HIS A 617 -0.19 -21.72 -30.93
C HIS A 617 -1.65 -22.00 -31.35
N ASP A 618 -1.89 -23.18 -31.93
CA ASP A 618 -3.24 -23.63 -32.27
C ASP A 618 -4.12 -23.77 -31.02
N ALA A 619 -5.42 -23.48 -31.16
CA ALA A 619 -6.36 -23.60 -30.06
C ALA A 619 -6.55 -25.07 -29.63
N GLN A 620 -6.21 -25.38 -28.37
CA GLN A 620 -6.38 -26.71 -27.79
C GLN A 620 -7.71 -26.82 -27.00
N PRO A 621 -8.53 -27.88 -27.19
CA PRO A 621 -9.75 -28.10 -26.42
C PRO A 621 -9.48 -28.15 -24.91
N GLY A 622 -10.27 -27.40 -24.14
CA GLY A 622 -10.14 -27.31 -22.67
C GLY A 622 -8.99 -26.43 -22.15
N ILE A 623 -8.04 -26.01 -23.01
CA ILE A 623 -6.81 -25.36 -22.54
C ILE A 623 -6.77 -23.86 -22.91
N VAL A 624 -7.54 -23.41 -23.91
CA VAL A 624 -7.36 -22.03 -24.41
C VAL A 624 -8.57 -21.37 -25.09
N ALA A 625 -8.71 -20.06 -24.85
CA ALA A 625 -9.19 -19.14 -25.88
C ALA A 625 -8.08 -18.90 -26.93
N SER A 626 -8.41 -18.86 -28.23
CA SER A 626 -7.40 -18.77 -29.31
C SER A 626 -6.34 -17.69 -29.09
N GLY A 627 -5.05 -18.08 -29.11
CA GLY A 627 -3.91 -17.16 -29.01
C GLY A 627 -3.94 -16.06 -30.08
N HIS A 628 -4.48 -16.34 -31.27
CA HIS A 628 -4.67 -15.37 -32.34
C HIS A 628 -5.62 -14.24 -31.92
N ASN A 629 -6.69 -14.53 -31.18
CA ASN A 629 -7.61 -13.51 -30.70
C ASN A 629 -6.96 -12.60 -29.64
N ALA A 630 -6.08 -13.15 -28.81
CA ALA A 630 -5.34 -12.37 -27.81
C ALA A 630 -4.23 -11.53 -28.45
N ALA A 631 -3.52 -12.05 -29.46
CA ALA A 631 -2.59 -11.25 -30.28
C ALA A 631 -3.33 -10.14 -31.04
N ARG A 632 -4.51 -10.45 -31.62
CA ARG A 632 -5.38 -9.47 -32.28
C ARG A 632 -5.85 -8.39 -31.31
N GLU A 633 -6.21 -8.72 -30.07
CA GLU A 633 -6.49 -7.69 -29.07
C GLU A 633 -5.24 -6.85 -28.76
N LEU A 634 -4.09 -7.50 -28.51
CA LEU A 634 -2.84 -6.83 -28.17
C LEU A 634 -2.39 -5.81 -29.23
N VAL A 635 -2.51 -6.12 -30.53
CA VAL A 635 -2.07 -5.19 -31.59
C VAL A 635 -2.90 -3.90 -31.62
N TYR A 636 -4.21 -3.97 -31.37
CA TYR A 636 -5.05 -2.77 -31.22
C TYR A 636 -4.71 -2.01 -29.94
N GLU A 637 -4.50 -2.70 -28.83
CA GLU A 637 -4.11 -2.09 -27.55
C GLU A 637 -2.76 -1.35 -27.66
N LEU A 638 -1.79 -1.93 -28.36
CA LEU A 638 -0.50 -1.29 -28.66
C LEU A 638 -0.68 -0.10 -29.59
N ALA A 639 -1.46 -0.22 -30.68
CA ALA A 639 -1.69 0.89 -31.60
C ALA A 639 -2.39 2.09 -30.93
N GLU A 640 -3.35 1.82 -30.03
CA GLU A 640 -4.04 2.86 -29.24
C GLU A 640 -3.12 3.51 -28.19
N TYR A 641 -2.22 2.72 -27.58
CA TYR A 641 -1.22 3.23 -26.64
C TYR A 641 -0.16 4.08 -27.34
N LEU A 642 0.53 3.51 -28.34
CA LEU A 642 1.69 4.09 -29.00
C LEU A 642 1.37 5.39 -29.72
N SER A 643 0.23 5.47 -30.42
CA SER A 643 -0.21 6.70 -31.11
C SER A 643 -0.59 7.86 -30.18
N ARG A 644 -0.82 7.59 -28.89
CA ARG A 644 -1.08 8.63 -27.88
C ARG A 644 0.14 8.95 -27.02
N ARG A 645 0.95 7.93 -26.68
CA ARG A 645 2.18 8.11 -25.90
C ARG A 645 3.31 8.69 -26.75
N TYR A 646 3.40 8.35 -28.04
CA TYR A 646 4.47 8.77 -28.95
C TYR A 646 3.89 9.26 -30.29
N PRO A 647 3.11 10.35 -30.31
CA PRO A 647 2.40 10.80 -31.52
C PRO A 647 3.35 11.12 -32.69
N ASP A 648 4.52 11.69 -32.42
CA ASP A 648 5.52 12.03 -33.45
C ASP A 648 6.21 10.79 -34.07
N ILE A 649 6.05 9.61 -33.44
CA ILE A 649 6.57 8.34 -33.93
C ILE A 649 5.46 7.52 -34.60
N TYR A 650 4.23 7.55 -34.07
CA TYR A 650 3.11 6.71 -34.54
C TYR A 650 1.87 7.53 -34.91
N HIS A 651 1.58 7.56 -36.21
CA HIS A 651 0.32 8.11 -36.71
C HIS A 651 -0.69 7.00 -37.02
N VAL A 652 -1.97 7.20 -36.70
CA VAL A 652 -3.03 6.23 -36.96
C VAL A 652 -4.15 6.81 -37.82
N THR A 653 -4.69 5.98 -38.72
CA THR A 653 -6.00 6.24 -39.35
C THR A 653 -7.07 5.41 -38.63
N ARG A 654 -8.33 5.86 -38.66
CA ARG A 654 -9.44 5.21 -37.94
C ARG A 654 -10.65 5.00 -38.84
N LYS A 655 -11.36 3.89 -38.60
CA LYS A 655 -12.67 3.61 -39.19
C LYS A 655 -13.76 4.52 -38.62
N ASN A 656 -14.94 4.51 -39.26
CA ASN A 656 -16.10 5.25 -38.76
C ASN A 656 -16.65 4.62 -37.46
N LYS A 657 -17.12 5.47 -36.52
CA LYS A 657 -17.63 5.05 -35.20
C LYS A 657 -18.88 4.14 -35.23
N SER A 658 -19.51 3.96 -36.39
CA SER A 658 -20.76 3.22 -36.58
C SER A 658 -20.60 1.70 -36.68
N GLU A 659 -19.37 1.19 -36.81
CA GLU A 659 -19.11 -0.26 -36.90
C GLU A 659 -19.20 -0.94 -35.52
N LYS A 660 -19.89 -2.09 -35.43
CA LYS A 660 -20.04 -2.83 -34.16
C LYS A 660 -18.78 -3.64 -33.87
N GLY A 661 -18.34 -3.61 -32.61
CA GLY A 661 -17.27 -4.49 -32.10
C GLY A 661 -15.89 -3.84 -31.99
N THR A 662 -15.79 -2.52 -32.12
CA THR A 662 -14.52 -1.77 -32.15
C THR A 662 -13.55 -2.14 -31.02
N TYR A 663 -12.26 -2.30 -31.33
CA TYR A 663 -11.17 -2.36 -30.35
C TYR A 663 -10.71 -0.96 -29.89
N SER A 664 -11.59 0.02 -29.97
CA SER A 664 -11.28 1.45 -29.83
C SER A 664 -11.21 1.91 -28.37
N TRP A 665 -10.25 2.78 -28.06
CA TRP A 665 -10.25 3.53 -26.79
C TRP A 665 -11.21 4.74 -26.88
N TYR A 666 -11.66 5.24 -25.73
CA TYR A 666 -12.46 6.48 -25.56
C TYR A 666 -13.71 6.66 -26.45
N GLY A 667 -14.28 5.59 -27.00
CA GLY A 667 -15.41 5.67 -27.94
C GLY A 667 -15.03 6.32 -29.28
N GLU A 668 -13.77 6.22 -29.68
CA GLU A 668 -13.28 6.60 -31.01
C GLU A 668 -13.59 5.52 -32.07
N GLY A 669 -13.19 5.76 -33.32
CA GLY A 669 -13.16 4.71 -34.33
C GLY A 669 -12.00 3.74 -34.06
N GLN A 670 -12.20 2.46 -34.40
CA GLN A 670 -11.11 1.47 -34.37
C GLN A 670 -9.98 1.91 -35.32
N VAL A 671 -8.72 1.78 -34.88
CA VAL A 671 -7.55 2.01 -35.73
C VAL A 671 -7.63 1.09 -36.96
N GLN A 672 -7.43 1.63 -38.15
CA GLN A 672 -7.36 0.87 -39.39
C GLN A 672 -5.90 0.64 -39.79
N THR A 673 -5.13 1.74 -39.90
CA THR A 673 -3.69 1.68 -40.19
C THR A 673 -2.89 2.38 -39.11
N ILE A 674 -1.65 1.92 -38.91
CA ILE A 674 -0.64 2.59 -38.09
C ILE A 674 0.63 2.81 -38.92
N THR A 675 1.21 3.99 -38.82
CA THR A 675 2.40 4.42 -39.55
C THR A 675 3.51 4.73 -38.56
N ILE A 676 4.66 4.06 -38.73
CA ILE A 676 5.88 4.36 -37.98
C ILE A 676 6.65 5.43 -38.76
N VAL A 677 6.50 6.69 -38.34
CA VAL A 677 6.98 7.86 -39.10
C VAL A 677 8.49 7.85 -39.35
N PRO A 678 9.38 7.56 -38.37
CA PRO A 678 10.83 7.52 -38.60
C PRO A 678 11.29 6.43 -39.58
N LEU A 679 10.44 5.44 -39.86
CA LEU A 679 10.73 4.35 -40.81
C LEU A 679 9.98 4.53 -42.13
N ASN A 680 8.99 5.42 -42.20
CA ASN A 680 8.06 5.58 -43.31
C ASN A 680 7.37 4.26 -43.74
N VAL A 681 6.98 3.44 -42.77
CA VAL A 681 6.25 2.18 -42.99
C VAL A 681 4.84 2.29 -42.41
N THR A 682 3.84 1.84 -43.16
CA THR A 682 2.42 1.80 -42.74
C THR A 682 1.89 0.38 -42.81
N TYR A 683 1.25 -0.06 -41.73
CA TYR A 683 0.64 -1.38 -41.57
C TYR A 683 -0.88 -1.28 -41.47
N ASP A 684 -1.60 -2.28 -41.98
CA ASP A 684 -3.06 -2.41 -41.90
C ASP A 684 -3.43 -3.52 -40.90
N LEU A 685 -4.04 -3.14 -39.77
CA LEU A 685 -4.29 -4.02 -38.62
C LEU A 685 -5.33 -5.14 -38.90
N GLU A 686 -5.95 -5.16 -40.08
CA GLU A 686 -6.83 -6.23 -40.52
C GLU A 686 -6.20 -7.17 -41.57
N LYS A 687 -5.03 -6.82 -42.12
CA LYS A 687 -4.31 -7.61 -43.13
C LYS A 687 -3.05 -8.29 -42.60
N GLU A 688 -2.32 -7.62 -41.70
CA GLU A 688 -1.10 -8.17 -41.11
C GLU A 688 -1.41 -9.28 -40.10
N ASP A 689 -0.46 -10.21 -39.90
CA ASP A 689 -0.51 -11.11 -38.74
C ASP A 689 -0.38 -10.30 -37.44
N PRO A 690 -1.33 -10.40 -36.50
CA PRO A 690 -1.37 -9.52 -35.34
C PRO A 690 -0.22 -9.75 -34.36
N MET A 691 0.37 -10.95 -34.29
CA MET A 691 1.51 -11.22 -33.40
C MET A 691 2.79 -10.61 -33.97
N THR A 692 3.01 -10.79 -35.27
CA THR A 692 4.12 -10.20 -36.03
C THR A 692 4.05 -8.67 -36.01
N LEU A 693 2.87 -8.09 -36.28
CA LEU A 693 2.69 -6.64 -36.23
C LEU A 693 2.89 -6.09 -34.80
N SER A 694 2.35 -6.74 -33.77
CA SER A 694 2.61 -6.33 -32.37
C SER A 694 4.10 -6.26 -32.05
N ALA A 695 4.89 -7.19 -32.58
CA ALA A 695 6.33 -7.28 -32.36
C ALA A 695 7.13 -6.23 -33.14
N SER A 696 6.69 -5.86 -34.34
CA SER A 696 7.29 -4.80 -35.18
C SER A 696 7.03 -3.41 -34.63
N LEU A 697 5.92 -3.20 -33.91
CA LEU A 697 5.57 -1.90 -33.33
C LEU A 697 6.43 -1.50 -32.13
N ILE A 698 7.23 -2.39 -31.51
CA ILE A 698 7.95 -2.14 -30.26
C ILE A 698 9.37 -2.74 -30.23
N GLN A 699 10.22 -2.25 -29.31
CA GLN A 699 11.57 -2.81 -29.08
C GLN A 699 11.60 -4.02 -28.13
N GLU A 700 10.44 -4.42 -27.59
CA GLU A 700 10.30 -5.46 -26.56
C GLU A 700 9.89 -6.80 -27.15
N ASP A 701 10.39 -7.90 -26.59
CA ASP A 701 9.84 -9.22 -26.87
C ASP A 701 8.48 -9.41 -26.18
N LEU A 702 7.63 -10.26 -26.75
CA LEU A 702 6.24 -10.46 -26.33
C LEU A 702 5.94 -11.93 -26.06
N ALA A 703 5.21 -12.19 -24.98
CA ALA A 703 4.58 -13.47 -24.70
C ALA A 703 3.15 -13.25 -24.22
N ILE A 704 2.22 -14.09 -24.68
CA ILE A 704 0.80 -14.03 -24.34
C ILE A 704 0.44 -15.30 -23.57
N MET A 705 0.13 -15.13 -22.28
CA MET A 705 -0.25 -16.20 -21.37
C MET A 705 -1.77 -16.25 -21.20
N ILE A 706 -2.39 -17.40 -21.42
CA ILE A 706 -3.86 -17.58 -21.33
C ILE A 706 -4.19 -18.65 -20.27
N GLU A 707 -5.20 -18.42 -19.44
CA GLU A 707 -5.68 -19.39 -18.43
C GLU A 707 -6.46 -20.52 -19.12
N GLY A 708 -6.10 -21.78 -18.86
CA GLY A 708 -6.83 -22.97 -19.31
C GLY A 708 -7.86 -23.46 -18.28
N SER A 709 -8.68 -24.46 -18.64
CA SER A 709 -9.75 -24.96 -17.77
C SER A 709 -9.27 -25.76 -16.55
N ASP A 710 -7.96 -25.97 -16.41
CA ASP A 710 -7.30 -26.51 -15.22
C ASP A 710 -6.78 -25.39 -14.28
N GLY A 711 -6.84 -24.13 -14.71
CA GLY A 711 -6.39 -22.96 -13.97
C GLY A 711 -4.91 -22.63 -14.11
N ARG A 712 -4.16 -23.37 -14.93
CA ARG A 712 -2.78 -23.02 -15.31
C ARG A 712 -2.79 -22.00 -16.43
N TYR A 713 -1.70 -21.25 -16.55
CA TYR A 713 -1.51 -20.26 -17.61
C TYR A 713 -0.55 -20.82 -18.66
N TYR A 714 -0.95 -20.82 -19.93
CA TYR A 714 -0.20 -21.41 -21.04
C TYR A 714 0.35 -20.35 -21.98
N LEU A 715 1.58 -20.53 -22.48
CA LEU A 715 2.18 -19.68 -23.49
C LEU A 715 1.56 -19.97 -24.85
N GLN A 716 0.75 -19.05 -25.37
CA GLN A 716 -0.20 -19.32 -26.47
C GLN A 716 0.00 -18.44 -27.70
N ALA A 717 0.70 -17.33 -27.55
CA ALA A 717 1.35 -16.65 -28.65
C ALA A 717 2.62 -15.95 -28.13
N GLY A 718 3.57 -15.69 -29.00
CA GLY A 718 4.77 -14.95 -28.64
C GLY A 718 5.52 -14.42 -29.85
N ALA A 719 6.34 -13.41 -29.58
CA ALA A 719 7.35 -12.87 -30.46
C ALA A 719 8.62 -12.66 -29.63
N ILE A 720 9.46 -13.70 -29.57
CA ILE A 720 10.72 -13.72 -28.83
C ILE A 720 11.85 -13.62 -29.86
N ILE A 721 12.20 -12.37 -30.21
CA ILE A 721 13.09 -12.02 -31.32
C ILE A 721 14.45 -11.54 -30.80
N ILE A 722 14.56 -11.21 -29.51
CA ILE A 722 15.78 -10.88 -28.79
C ILE A 722 15.79 -11.68 -27.46
N PRO A 723 15.72 -13.03 -27.50
CA PRO A 723 15.76 -13.88 -26.32
C PRO A 723 17.02 -13.65 -25.47
N GLY A 724 16.88 -13.78 -24.15
CA GLY A 724 18.02 -13.85 -23.24
C GLY A 724 18.66 -15.24 -23.25
N SER A 725 17.92 -16.25 -22.77
CA SER A 725 18.45 -17.60 -22.56
C SER A 725 17.40 -18.70 -22.77
N TRP A 726 16.40 -18.50 -23.63
CA TRP A 726 15.38 -19.51 -23.95
C TRP A 726 14.80 -19.26 -25.35
N ARG A 727 14.28 -20.28 -26.02
CA ARG A 727 13.71 -20.16 -27.38
C ARG A 727 12.19 -20.31 -27.36
N LEU A 728 11.47 -19.54 -28.18
CA LEU A 728 10.01 -19.66 -28.29
C LEU A 728 9.58 -21.05 -28.77
N SER A 729 10.31 -21.62 -29.74
CA SER A 729 10.10 -22.98 -30.26
C SER A 729 10.01 -24.05 -29.18
N ASP A 730 10.75 -23.86 -28.09
CA ASP A 730 10.96 -24.87 -27.05
C ASP A 730 9.92 -24.76 -25.93
N LYS A 731 9.22 -23.62 -25.83
CA LYS A 731 8.32 -23.27 -24.72
C LYS A 731 6.88 -22.97 -25.16
N ILE A 732 6.63 -22.71 -26.45
CA ILE A 732 5.30 -22.44 -26.99
C ILE A 732 4.35 -23.62 -26.72
N GLY A 733 3.14 -23.33 -26.22
CA GLY A 733 2.18 -24.34 -25.78
C GLY A 733 2.38 -24.87 -24.36
N MET A 734 3.51 -24.60 -23.69
CA MET A 734 3.75 -25.08 -22.32
C MET A 734 3.01 -24.24 -21.26
N PRO A 735 2.63 -24.85 -20.11
CA PRO A 735 2.15 -24.14 -18.94
C PRO A 735 3.28 -23.41 -18.20
N LEU A 736 2.93 -22.31 -17.54
CA LEU A 736 3.84 -21.37 -16.88
C LEU A 736 4.83 -22.03 -15.92
N ASP A 737 4.38 -23.00 -15.14
CA ASP A 737 5.22 -23.74 -14.19
C ASP A 737 6.19 -24.69 -14.89
N GLU A 738 5.78 -25.36 -15.96
CA GLU A 738 6.66 -26.22 -16.76
C GLU A 738 7.74 -25.42 -17.51
N ILE A 739 7.41 -24.21 -18.00
CA ILE A 739 8.40 -23.29 -18.58
C ILE A 739 9.53 -22.97 -17.58
N HIS A 740 9.19 -22.74 -16.31
CA HIS A 740 10.17 -22.41 -15.27
C HIS A 740 10.91 -23.64 -14.71
N VAL A 741 10.25 -24.80 -14.62
CA VAL A 741 10.86 -26.07 -14.18
C VAL A 741 11.82 -26.60 -15.25
N THR A 742 11.42 -26.64 -16.52
CA THR A 742 12.30 -27.03 -17.64
C THR A 742 13.39 -26.00 -17.91
N GLY A 743 13.14 -24.72 -17.62
CA GLY A 743 14.15 -23.66 -17.58
C GLY A 743 15.02 -23.66 -16.31
N HIS A 744 14.93 -24.70 -15.47
CA HIS A 744 15.75 -24.91 -14.26
C HIS A 744 15.86 -23.70 -13.30
N VAL A 745 14.80 -22.90 -13.19
CA VAL A 745 14.80 -21.66 -12.40
C VAL A 745 15.00 -21.98 -10.91
N PRO A 746 16.07 -21.49 -10.26
CA PRO A 746 16.40 -21.83 -8.88
C PRO A 746 15.25 -21.53 -7.91
N GLN A 747 15.01 -22.49 -7.02
CA GLN A 747 14.03 -22.39 -5.93
C GLN A 747 12.57 -22.17 -6.40
N TYR A 748 12.27 -22.33 -7.71
CA TYR A 748 10.95 -22.04 -8.29
C TYR A 748 9.81 -22.80 -7.61
N GLU A 749 9.88 -24.14 -7.58
CA GLU A 749 8.83 -24.98 -6.98
C GLU A 749 8.57 -24.65 -5.51
N ARG A 750 9.65 -24.40 -4.76
CA ARG A 750 9.62 -24.22 -3.30
C ARG A 750 9.24 -22.80 -2.85
N LYS A 751 9.58 -21.77 -3.63
CA LYS A 751 9.38 -20.35 -3.25
C LYS A 751 8.47 -19.56 -4.20
N LEU A 752 8.52 -19.78 -5.51
CA LEU A 752 7.86 -18.92 -6.50
C LEU A 752 6.53 -19.48 -6.99
N HIS A 753 6.44 -20.77 -7.33
CA HIS A 753 5.32 -21.40 -8.04
C HIS A 753 3.94 -20.97 -7.50
N LEU A 754 3.64 -21.27 -6.24
CA LEU A 754 2.34 -20.96 -5.63
C LEU A 754 2.03 -19.45 -5.60
N SER A 755 3.05 -18.61 -5.46
CA SER A 755 2.87 -17.14 -5.47
C SER A 755 2.59 -16.61 -6.87
N MET A 756 3.25 -17.17 -7.89
CA MET A 756 3.14 -16.78 -9.29
C MET A 756 1.80 -17.22 -9.88
N SER A 757 1.37 -18.46 -9.68
CA SER A 757 0.07 -18.95 -10.17
C SER A 757 -1.11 -18.17 -9.55
N ARG A 758 -1.01 -17.84 -8.25
CA ARG A 758 -1.98 -16.94 -7.57
C ARG A 758 -1.93 -15.51 -8.10
N PHE A 759 -0.76 -15.00 -8.46
CA PHE A 759 -0.59 -13.67 -9.03
C PHE A 759 -1.23 -13.58 -10.42
N PHE A 760 -0.88 -14.49 -11.34
CA PHE A 760 -1.41 -14.51 -12.71
C PHE A 760 -2.94 -14.62 -12.73
N ARG A 761 -3.56 -15.44 -11.86
CA ARG A 761 -5.03 -15.51 -11.75
C ARG A 761 -5.67 -14.24 -11.17
N ARG A 762 -4.95 -13.42 -10.41
CA ARG A 762 -5.49 -12.25 -9.68
C ARG A 762 -5.12 -10.87 -10.26
N LEU A 763 -4.10 -10.78 -11.13
CA LEU A 763 -3.66 -9.54 -11.79
C LEU A 763 -4.87 -8.77 -12.36
N PRO A 764 -5.22 -7.58 -11.85
CA PRO A 764 -6.41 -6.86 -12.30
C PRO A 764 -6.13 -6.08 -13.60
N LEU A 765 -7.19 -5.60 -14.26
CA LEU A 765 -7.09 -4.84 -15.50
C LEU A 765 -6.50 -3.42 -15.30
N ASP A 766 -6.76 -2.80 -14.15
CA ASP A 766 -6.42 -1.39 -13.87
C ASP A 766 -4.98 -1.18 -13.39
N LYS A 767 -4.28 -2.25 -13.00
CA LYS A 767 -2.92 -2.20 -12.41
C LYS A 767 -1.97 -3.13 -13.17
N PRO A 768 -1.45 -2.67 -14.33
CA PRO A 768 -0.32 -3.34 -14.93
C PRO A 768 0.88 -3.24 -13.99
N VAL A 769 1.81 -4.19 -14.10
CA VAL A 769 2.96 -4.30 -13.22
C VAL A 769 4.26 -4.37 -14.01
N VAL A 770 5.36 -4.01 -13.35
CA VAL A 770 6.72 -4.12 -13.87
C VAL A 770 7.58 -4.87 -12.86
N ARG A 771 8.53 -5.64 -13.37
CA ARG A 771 9.65 -6.23 -12.63
C ARG A 771 10.88 -6.16 -13.50
N ASN A 772 12.06 -6.34 -12.91
CA ASN A 772 13.30 -6.41 -13.68
C ASN A 772 14.03 -7.71 -13.40
N ASN A 773 14.81 -8.14 -14.38
CA ASN A 773 15.72 -9.28 -14.35
C ASN A 773 17.05 -8.83 -14.95
N TYR A 774 18.13 -9.57 -14.69
CA TYR A 774 19.43 -9.30 -15.32
C TYR A 774 20.28 -10.56 -15.39
N SER A 775 21.18 -10.59 -16.37
CA SER A 775 22.23 -11.59 -16.57
C SER A 775 23.47 -10.90 -17.15
N PHE A 776 24.52 -11.67 -17.39
CA PHE A 776 25.69 -11.21 -18.13
C PHE A 776 25.75 -11.91 -19.49
N GLN A 777 26.25 -11.20 -20.50
CA GLN A 777 26.58 -11.71 -21.82
C GLN A 777 28.08 -11.53 -22.04
N LEU A 778 28.71 -12.53 -22.66
CA LEU A 778 30.06 -12.44 -23.19
C LEU A 778 29.94 -12.23 -24.69
N VAL A 779 30.75 -11.34 -25.25
CA VAL A 779 30.77 -11.02 -26.67
C VAL A 779 32.23 -10.90 -27.07
N HIS A 780 32.75 -11.93 -27.74
CA HIS A 780 34.11 -11.85 -28.26
C HIS A 780 34.17 -10.86 -29.44
N PRO A 781 35.26 -10.09 -29.60
CA PRO A 781 35.48 -9.29 -30.80
C PRO A 781 35.45 -10.19 -32.04
N PRO A 782 34.85 -9.74 -33.16
CA PRO A 782 34.81 -10.54 -34.38
C PRO A 782 36.24 -10.88 -34.83
N LEU A 783 36.52 -12.18 -34.95
CA LEU A 783 37.86 -12.77 -35.20
C LEU A 783 38.56 -12.25 -36.46
N SER A 784 37.86 -11.51 -37.34
CA SER A 784 38.48 -10.72 -38.41
C SER A 784 37.64 -9.49 -38.75
N SER A 785 38.33 -8.38 -39.04
CA SER A 785 37.77 -7.17 -39.67
C SER A 785 37.26 -7.40 -41.11
N THR A 786 37.41 -8.61 -41.66
CA THR A 786 36.92 -9.01 -42.99
C THR A 786 35.74 -9.99 -42.93
N THR A 787 34.96 -10.00 -41.85
CA THR A 787 33.82 -10.93 -41.69
C THR A 787 32.68 -10.55 -42.63
N THR A 788 32.37 -11.40 -43.61
CA THR A 788 31.31 -11.20 -44.60
C THR A 788 29.93 -11.71 -44.18
N ASP A 789 29.75 -12.15 -42.92
CA ASP A 789 28.45 -12.56 -42.39
C ASP A 789 27.55 -11.32 -42.14
N PRO A 790 26.44 -11.16 -42.88
CA PRO A 790 25.54 -10.01 -42.72
C PRO A 790 24.78 -10.01 -41.38
N GLU A 791 24.70 -11.14 -40.66
CA GLU A 791 24.06 -11.20 -39.33
C GLU A 791 25.01 -10.61 -38.27
N ILE A 792 26.32 -10.90 -38.33
CA ILE A 792 27.35 -10.30 -37.45
C ILE A 792 27.50 -8.79 -37.71
N ALA A 793 27.39 -8.35 -38.97
CA ALA A 793 27.42 -6.93 -39.30
C ALA A 793 26.18 -6.16 -38.81
N LEU A 794 25.05 -6.85 -38.60
CA LEU A 794 23.79 -6.26 -38.12
C LEU A 794 23.66 -6.32 -36.58
N ASP A 795 24.22 -7.35 -35.95
CA ASP A 795 24.22 -7.55 -34.49
C ASP A 795 25.65 -7.77 -33.95
N PRO A 796 26.52 -6.76 -34.00
CA PRO A 796 27.92 -6.88 -33.59
C PRO A 796 28.11 -7.07 -32.07
N THR A 797 27.05 -6.90 -31.27
CA THR A 797 27.07 -7.11 -29.81
C THR A 797 26.34 -8.38 -29.37
N GLU A 798 25.92 -9.25 -30.31
CA GLU A 798 25.13 -10.45 -30.04
C GLU A 798 23.87 -10.18 -29.17
N LEU A 799 23.23 -9.03 -29.36
CA LEU A 799 22.05 -8.58 -28.60
C LEU A 799 20.90 -9.58 -28.73
N ALA A 800 20.66 -10.09 -29.94
CA ALA A 800 19.53 -10.94 -30.28
C ALA A 800 19.75 -12.42 -30.01
N TRP A 801 20.99 -12.92 -30.12
CA TRP A 801 21.36 -14.26 -29.66
C TRP A 801 22.85 -14.32 -29.32
N CYS A 802 23.17 -14.59 -28.05
CA CYS A 802 24.54 -14.71 -27.56
C CYS A 802 25.17 -16.04 -27.98
N ARG A 803 25.65 -16.12 -29.23
CA ARG A 803 26.39 -17.26 -29.79
C ARG A 803 27.62 -17.59 -28.94
N THR A 804 28.29 -16.59 -28.40
CA THR A 804 29.47 -16.75 -27.55
C THR A 804 29.16 -17.58 -26.28
N ILE A 805 27.99 -17.38 -25.64
CA ILE A 805 27.57 -18.16 -24.45
C ILE A 805 26.80 -19.44 -24.81
N HIS A 806 25.92 -19.39 -25.82
CA HIS A 806 24.94 -20.45 -26.08
C HIS A 806 25.33 -21.39 -27.24
N GLY A 807 26.30 -21.00 -28.06
CA GLY A 807 26.57 -21.60 -29.36
C GLY A 807 25.50 -21.25 -30.38
N ASP A 808 25.44 -22.04 -31.45
CA ASP A 808 24.41 -21.91 -32.49
C ASP A 808 22.99 -22.00 -31.90
N GLU A 809 22.11 -21.10 -32.32
CA GLU A 809 20.69 -21.09 -31.94
C GLU A 809 19.94 -22.31 -32.46
N ASP A 810 20.37 -22.91 -33.58
CA ASP A 810 19.64 -23.98 -34.25
C ASP A 810 19.96 -25.39 -33.72
N ARG A 811 20.79 -25.51 -32.67
CA ARG A 811 21.16 -26.78 -32.03
C ARG A 811 19.98 -27.50 -31.34
N ASP A 812 19.89 -28.83 -31.50
CA ASP A 812 18.81 -29.65 -30.90
C ASP A 812 18.99 -29.97 -29.39
N ASP A 813 20.15 -29.64 -28.81
CA ASP A 813 20.51 -29.94 -27.41
C ASP A 813 20.58 -28.72 -26.49
N PHE A 814 20.19 -27.52 -26.95
CA PHE A 814 20.29 -26.24 -26.23
C PHE A 814 19.75 -26.31 -24.79
N GLU A 815 18.47 -26.64 -24.61
CA GLU A 815 17.82 -26.75 -23.28
C GLU A 815 18.48 -27.83 -22.40
N ARG A 816 18.92 -28.95 -22.99
CA ARG A 816 19.64 -30.02 -22.27
C ARG A 816 21.05 -29.62 -21.83
N ARG A 817 21.69 -28.65 -22.49
CA ARG A 817 23.01 -28.13 -22.10
C ARG A 817 22.94 -26.98 -21.10
N GLN A 818 21.83 -26.24 -21.01
CA GLN A 818 21.66 -25.28 -19.92
C GLN A 818 21.53 -25.96 -18.56
N SER A 819 20.99 -27.18 -18.52
CA SER A 819 20.80 -27.95 -17.28
C SER A 819 22.02 -28.78 -16.87
N SER A 820 22.98 -29.00 -17.78
CA SER A 820 24.25 -29.63 -17.47
C SER A 820 25.27 -28.61 -16.98
N VAL A 821 25.81 -28.81 -15.78
CA VAL A 821 27.05 -28.16 -15.35
C VAL A 821 28.16 -28.51 -16.36
N PRO A 822 28.89 -27.55 -16.94
CA PRO A 822 30.03 -27.88 -17.78
C PRO A 822 31.05 -28.69 -16.95
N PRO A 823 31.64 -29.77 -17.49
CA PRO A 823 32.63 -30.54 -16.74
C PRO A 823 33.81 -29.64 -16.36
N PRO A 824 34.42 -29.81 -15.16
CA PRO A 824 35.48 -28.91 -14.67
C PRO A 824 36.65 -28.74 -15.64
N GLU A 825 36.92 -29.75 -16.48
CA GLU A 825 37.99 -29.73 -17.48
C GLU A 825 37.74 -28.74 -18.65
N GLU A 826 36.49 -28.40 -18.98
CA GLU A 826 36.19 -27.33 -19.97
C GLU A 826 36.35 -25.92 -19.37
N ALA A 827 36.24 -25.77 -18.05
CA ALA A 827 36.38 -24.48 -17.35
C ALA A 827 37.80 -24.18 -16.85
N ALA A 828 38.64 -25.21 -16.65
CA ALA A 828 39.95 -25.07 -16.03
C ALA A 828 41.10 -24.63 -16.97
N GLY A 829 40.81 -24.27 -18.22
CA GLY A 829 41.81 -24.02 -19.26
C GLY A 829 41.67 -22.71 -20.06
N SER A 830 40.64 -21.90 -19.83
CA SER A 830 40.47 -20.61 -20.51
C SER A 830 41.34 -19.51 -19.91
N ALA A 831 41.82 -18.59 -20.74
CA ALA A 831 42.45 -17.35 -20.27
C ALA A 831 41.42 -16.47 -19.51
N PRO A 832 41.87 -15.59 -18.59
CA PRO A 832 40.97 -14.67 -17.89
C PRO A 832 40.17 -13.81 -18.88
N VAL A 833 38.87 -13.67 -18.62
CA VAL A 833 37.97 -12.90 -19.49
C VAL A 833 38.31 -11.41 -19.47
N ASP A 834 38.44 -10.81 -20.65
CA ASP A 834 38.65 -9.36 -20.80
C ASP A 834 37.35 -8.60 -20.45
N PRO A 835 37.37 -7.63 -19.51
CA PRO A 835 36.21 -6.80 -19.18
C PRO A 835 35.55 -6.07 -20.37
N ASN A 836 36.25 -5.87 -21.49
CA ASN A 836 35.69 -5.32 -22.72
C ASN A 836 34.69 -6.26 -23.42
N GLU A 837 34.80 -7.58 -23.17
CA GLU A 837 33.92 -8.60 -23.74
C GLU A 837 32.66 -8.83 -22.90
N VAL A 838 32.61 -8.29 -21.69
CA VAL A 838 31.52 -8.53 -20.74
C VAL A 838 30.46 -7.42 -20.81
N PHE A 839 29.21 -7.81 -20.97
CA PHE A 839 28.05 -6.93 -20.99
C PHE A 839 27.06 -7.33 -19.90
N LEU A 840 26.50 -6.34 -19.20
CA LEU A 840 25.27 -6.53 -18.43
C LEU A 840 24.09 -6.56 -19.41
N ARG A 841 23.28 -7.61 -19.32
CA ARG A 841 21.95 -7.67 -19.94
C ARG A 841 20.92 -7.42 -18.86
N SER A 842 20.17 -6.33 -18.97
CA SER A 842 19.03 -6.04 -18.09
C SER A 842 17.72 -6.17 -18.86
N GLU A 843 16.74 -6.84 -18.26
CA GLU A 843 15.40 -7.00 -18.80
C GLU A 843 14.42 -6.25 -17.92
N ARG A 844 13.73 -5.26 -18.50
CA ARG A 844 12.55 -4.63 -17.89
C ARG A 844 11.33 -5.38 -18.42
N GLN A 845 10.59 -6.01 -17.52
CA GLN A 845 9.54 -6.96 -17.86
C GLN A 845 8.18 -6.47 -17.35
N THR A 846 7.20 -6.29 -18.23
CA THR A 846 5.85 -5.83 -17.83
C THR A 846 4.81 -6.94 -17.94
N LEU A 847 3.81 -6.94 -17.05
CA LEU A 847 2.66 -7.83 -17.10
C LEU A 847 1.37 -7.02 -17.04
N ARG A 848 0.51 -7.20 -18.05
CA ARG A 848 -0.80 -6.55 -18.16
C ARG A 848 -1.86 -7.54 -18.60
N ARG A 849 -3.04 -7.51 -17.98
CA ARG A 849 -4.19 -8.30 -18.47
C ARG A 849 -4.98 -7.54 -19.53
N LEU A 850 -5.33 -8.22 -20.61
CA LEU A 850 -6.15 -7.70 -21.70
C LEU A 850 -7.66 -7.86 -21.38
N PRO A 851 -8.50 -6.83 -21.58
CA PRO A 851 -9.88 -6.82 -21.09
C PRO A 851 -10.85 -7.75 -21.83
N ARG A 852 -10.66 -8.05 -23.12
CA ARG A 852 -11.58 -8.86 -23.94
C ARG A 852 -11.27 -10.34 -23.86
N THR A 853 -10.02 -10.72 -23.98
CA THR A 853 -9.58 -12.13 -23.96
C THR A 853 -9.16 -12.62 -22.57
N GLY A 854 -8.85 -11.72 -21.63
CA GLY A 854 -8.39 -12.08 -20.29
C GLY A 854 -6.95 -12.59 -20.24
N ALA A 855 -6.30 -12.66 -21.40
CA ALA A 855 -4.90 -13.02 -21.55
C ALA A 855 -4.00 -12.03 -20.81
N VAL A 856 -2.84 -12.52 -20.36
CA VAL A 856 -1.80 -11.68 -19.77
C VAL A 856 -0.72 -11.49 -20.82
N ALA A 857 -0.60 -10.26 -21.31
CA ALA A 857 0.52 -9.82 -22.12
C ALA A 857 1.74 -9.62 -21.20
N PHE A 858 2.81 -10.33 -21.52
CA PHE A 858 4.14 -10.22 -20.92
C PHE A 858 5.06 -9.56 -21.94
N THR A 859 5.66 -8.42 -21.59
CA THR A 859 6.59 -7.69 -22.47
C THR A 859 7.98 -7.70 -21.84
N ILE A 860 9.03 -7.77 -22.66
CA ILE A 860 10.43 -7.91 -22.22
C ILE A 860 11.29 -6.90 -22.99
N ARG A 861 11.50 -5.71 -22.43
CA ARG A 861 12.46 -4.72 -22.96
C ARG A 861 13.87 -5.11 -22.52
N VAL A 862 14.72 -5.39 -23.51
CA VAL A 862 16.13 -5.75 -23.30
C VAL A 862 17.01 -4.50 -23.40
N TYR A 863 17.88 -4.32 -22.43
CA TYR A 863 18.99 -3.37 -22.43
C TYR A 863 20.31 -4.13 -22.31
N GLN A 864 21.29 -3.77 -23.12
CA GLN A 864 22.65 -4.30 -23.06
C GLN A 864 23.60 -3.13 -22.75
N THR A 865 24.50 -3.28 -21.77
CA THR A 865 25.44 -2.22 -21.35
C THR A 865 26.83 -2.83 -21.13
N PRO A 866 27.91 -2.30 -21.75
CA PRO A 866 29.26 -2.78 -21.51
C PRO A 866 29.66 -2.66 -20.04
N ILE A 867 30.39 -3.65 -19.50
CA ILE A 867 30.95 -3.54 -18.15
C ILE A 867 31.93 -2.39 -18.03
N MET A 868 32.62 -2.03 -19.13
CA MET A 868 33.50 -0.87 -19.20
C MET A 868 32.79 0.48 -18.95
N ASP A 869 31.50 0.59 -19.26
CA ASP A 869 30.71 1.80 -18.96
C ASP A 869 30.13 1.75 -17.54
N LEU A 870 29.66 0.57 -17.10
CA LEU A 870 29.22 0.34 -15.72
C LEU A 870 30.33 0.57 -14.69
N ALA A 871 31.59 0.27 -15.05
CA ALA A 871 32.78 0.55 -14.27
C ALA A 871 33.04 2.06 -14.06
N ARG A 872 32.52 2.92 -14.95
CA ARG A 872 32.64 4.38 -14.88
C ARG A 872 31.44 5.03 -14.17
N GLU A 873 30.32 4.32 -14.04
CA GLU A 873 29.14 4.80 -13.31
C GLU A 873 29.43 4.84 -11.79
N PRO A 874 29.26 5.98 -11.10
CA PRO A 874 29.54 6.10 -9.67
C PRO A 874 28.74 5.11 -8.81
N GLY A 875 29.44 4.34 -7.97
CA GLY A 875 28.85 3.38 -7.03
C GLY A 875 28.31 2.09 -7.67
N VAL A 876 28.29 1.98 -9.01
CA VAL A 876 27.86 0.78 -9.72
C VAL A 876 28.82 -0.40 -9.62
N PRO A 877 30.16 -0.26 -9.80
CA PRO A 877 31.03 -1.44 -9.90
C PRO A 877 31.05 -2.25 -8.60
N GLY A 878 31.23 -1.61 -7.44
CA GLY A 878 31.21 -2.29 -6.14
C GLY A 878 29.86 -2.94 -5.84
N ARG A 879 28.75 -2.22 -6.13
CA ARG A 879 27.39 -2.74 -5.94
C ARG A 879 27.10 -3.95 -6.83
N LEU A 880 27.58 -3.96 -8.07
CA LEU A 880 27.44 -5.09 -8.99
C LEU A 880 28.26 -6.29 -8.51
N ALA A 881 29.52 -6.06 -8.12
CA ALA A 881 30.40 -7.11 -7.62
C ALA A 881 29.87 -7.75 -6.32
N CYS A 882 29.38 -6.94 -5.39
CA CYS A 882 28.70 -7.42 -4.18
C CYS A 882 27.44 -8.23 -4.52
N ALA A 883 26.58 -7.74 -5.43
CA ALA A 883 25.35 -8.43 -5.80
C ALA A 883 25.59 -9.82 -6.41
N VAL A 884 26.64 -9.97 -7.22
CA VAL A 884 27.05 -11.26 -7.80
C VAL A 884 27.56 -12.21 -6.70
N ARG A 885 28.36 -11.70 -5.75
CA ARG A 885 28.85 -12.48 -4.59
C ARG A 885 27.74 -12.84 -3.60
N GLY A 886 26.67 -12.05 -3.54
CA GLY A 886 25.49 -12.30 -2.71
C GLY A 886 24.53 -13.36 -3.27
N TRP A 887 24.78 -13.92 -4.46
CA TRP A 887 24.01 -15.03 -5.01
C TRP A 887 24.24 -16.33 -4.24
N SER A 888 23.18 -17.09 -3.99
CA SER A 888 23.31 -18.48 -3.56
C SER A 888 23.87 -19.35 -4.68
N GLU A 889 24.55 -20.45 -4.33
CA GLU A 889 25.23 -21.35 -5.28
C GLU A 889 24.35 -21.76 -6.48
N ASP A 890 23.10 -22.11 -6.22
CA ASP A 890 22.11 -22.47 -7.24
C ASP A 890 21.76 -21.32 -8.21
N VAL A 891 21.71 -20.08 -7.71
CA VAL A 891 21.51 -18.87 -8.52
C VAL A 891 22.77 -18.50 -9.30
N ALA A 892 23.94 -18.63 -8.69
CA ALA A 892 25.22 -18.30 -9.30
C ALA A 892 25.55 -19.27 -10.45
N GLN A 893 25.33 -20.57 -10.23
CA GLN A 893 25.40 -21.60 -11.26
C GLN A 893 24.39 -21.36 -12.38
N TYR A 894 23.12 -21.10 -12.06
CA TYR A 894 22.07 -20.83 -13.05
C TYR A 894 22.37 -19.59 -13.92
N LYS A 895 22.94 -18.54 -13.32
CA LYS A 895 23.38 -17.34 -14.07
C LYS A 895 24.75 -17.52 -14.73
N GLY A 896 25.40 -18.67 -14.59
CA GLY A 896 26.67 -19.00 -15.24
C GLY A 896 27.87 -18.21 -14.74
N VAL A 897 27.94 -17.88 -13.44
CA VAL A 897 28.97 -17.00 -12.85
C VAL A 897 30.40 -17.38 -13.23
N GLU A 898 30.68 -18.68 -13.34
CA GLU A 898 31.99 -19.23 -13.71
C GLU A 898 32.53 -18.70 -15.04
N ARG A 899 31.65 -18.23 -15.94
CA ARG A 899 32.02 -17.69 -17.26
C ARG A 899 32.53 -16.25 -17.20
N TYR A 900 32.26 -15.49 -16.13
CA TYR A 900 32.57 -14.05 -16.07
C TYR A 900 33.03 -13.58 -14.68
N LYS A 901 33.25 -14.49 -13.72
CA LYS A 901 33.77 -14.17 -12.38
C LYS A 901 35.10 -13.40 -12.39
N ASP A 902 35.90 -13.56 -13.45
CA ASP A 902 37.18 -12.86 -13.63
C ASP A 902 37.03 -11.35 -13.81
N VAL A 903 35.81 -10.87 -14.10
CA VAL A 903 35.49 -9.44 -14.13
C VAL A 903 35.33 -8.83 -12.73
N LEU A 904 35.11 -9.65 -11.69
CA LEU A 904 34.85 -9.16 -10.33
C LEU A 904 36.04 -8.43 -9.72
N PRO A 905 37.31 -8.91 -9.82
CA PRO A 905 38.48 -8.14 -9.38
C PRO A 905 38.65 -6.81 -10.13
N TYR A 906 38.28 -6.74 -11.42
CA TYR A 906 38.28 -5.47 -12.16
C TYR A 906 37.22 -4.50 -11.60
N LEU A 907 36.01 -4.98 -11.30
CA LEU A 907 34.98 -4.16 -10.65
C LEU A 907 35.41 -3.69 -9.24
N ASP A 908 36.08 -4.52 -8.46
CA ASP A 908 36.63 -4.11 -7.16
C ASP A 908 37.67 -3.00 -7.31
N GLU A 909 38.57 -3.13 -8.29
CA GLU A 909 39.59 -2.11 -8.56
C GLU A 909 38.97 -0.78 -8.98
N ARG A 910 37.98 -0.81 -9.86
CA ARG A 910 37.22 0.38 -10.28
C ARG A 910 36.43 1.00 -9.12
N HIS A 911 35.88 0.18 -8.22
CA HIS A 911 35.23 0.66 -7.01
C HIS A 911 36.23 1.35 -6.06
N ARG A 912 37.39 0.73 -5.84
CA ARG A 912 38.49 1.29 -5.04
C ARG A 912 38.99 2.62 -5.59
N GLU A 913 39.22 2.72 -6.90
CA GLU A 913 39.57 3.98 -7.57
C GLU A 913 38.48 5.06 -7.40
N GLN A 914 37.20 4.70 -7.46
CA GLN A 914 36.10 5.65 -7.21
C GLN A 914 36.08 6.15 -5.75
N VAL A 915 36.42 5.29 -4.77
CA VAL A 915 36.55 5.68 -3.35
C VAL A 915 37.80 6.55 -3.13
N GLU A 916 38.96 6.15 -3.64
CA GLU A 916 40.23 6.89 -3.55
C GLU A 916 40.13 8.27 -4.22
N ALA A 917 39.39 8.39 -5.33
CA ALA A 917 39.09 9.66 -6.00
C ALA A 917 38.00 10.51 -5.32
N GLY A 918 37.36 10.00 -4.26
CA GLY A 918 36.29 10.70 -3.54
C GLY A 918 34.97 10.83 -4.31
N LEU A 919 34.74 10.02 -5.35
CA LEU A 919 33.50 10.02 -6.14
C LEU A 919 32.33 9.37 -5.39
N ILE A 920 32.63 8.47 -4.45
CA ILE A 920 31.70 7.79 -3.54
C ILE A 920 32.37 7.60 -2.18
N LYS A 921 31.59 7.40 -1.13
CA LYS A 921 32.11 6.92 0.17
C LYS A 921 32.20 5.39 0.17
N GLU A 922 33.10 4.83 0.97
CA GLU A 922 33.33 3.38 1.06
C GLU A 922 32.04 2.63 1.43
N ASP A 923 31.30 3.12 2.43
CA ASP A 923 30.00 2.57 2.86
C ASP A 923 28.78 3.15 2.11
N ASP A 924 28.94 3.72 0.91
CA ASP A 924 27.83 4.37 0.19
C ASP A 924 26.87 3.38 -0.49
N HIS A 925 25.96 2.84 0.32
CA HIS A 925 24.83 2.05 -0.13
C HIS A 925 23.61 2.89 -0.57
N SER A 926 23.70 4.23 -0.58
CA SER A 926 22.55 5.12 -0.79
C SER A 926 22.09 5.25 -2.24
N SER A 927 22.97 4.91 -3.20
CA SER A 927 22.70 5.07 -4.64
C SER A 927 21.39 4.40 -5.09
N SER A 928 20.45 5.18 -5.61
CA SER A 928 19.13 4.69 -6.04
C SER A 928 18.97 4.70 -7.56
N TYR A 929 19.56 3.72 -8.23
CA TYR A 929 19.33 3.49 -9.66
C TYR A 929 17.90 3.01 -9.98
N PRO A 930 17.39 3.24 -11.21
CA PRO A 930 16.14 2.68 -11.69
C PRO A 930 16.11 1.14 -11.54
N PHE A 931 14.99 0.64 -11.06
CA PHE A 931 14.79 -0.75 -10.60
C PHE A 931 13.90 -1.57 -11.50
#